data_AF-A0A496UNX5-F1
#
_entry.id   AF-A0A496UNX5-F1
#
_cell.length_a   1.000
_cell.length_b   1.000
_cell.length_c   1.000
_cell.angle_alpha   90.00
_cell.angle_beta   90.00
_cell.angle_gamma   90.00
#
_symmetry.space_group_name_H-M   'P 1'
#
loop_
_entity.id
_entity.type
_entity.pdbx_description
1 polymer ?
#
loop_
_entity_poly.entity_id
_entity_poly.type
_entity_poly.pdbx_seq_one_letter_code
_entity_poly.pdbx_strand_id
1 'polypeptide(L)'
;MFKKVINSLFGDRQNKKISSLEPYVDEVNDYCERLESLSEQELKDSTRQFRIRLAKGETLEDIMCEAFAVVKESCRRLLGNSWLVTDHDLEWNMVPFDVQIMGAVVLHQGKIAEMATGEGKTLVAVMPMYLNALELNPEWLELAQEKYGDDPVKWEFESIGDIPVGKGAHLVTVNDYLSSRDAEWMSGVYEYLGLSIGCIQMEMNPEERRKQYLKDITYGTNNQFGFDYLRDNMAVNLVTRVQRGHNYVIVDEVDSVLVDEARTPLIISGPVARSRNRYKEYRNDVHKLVRNQTILVNGIVAEADELWDKGNEEEAALLYLKARKGAPKQKKLVRSLQDPDRLQAVQRMEGVILREKKGHELEEDLLFAMDEKEKSISLSEVGRKTLSPNDPDFFLLEDIGDGIAEIELQDIPEEKKQELRRQTYSEHSHKAEALHNIDQLLRAFQLYEKDVEYVVQDGRVVIVDQFTGRLMPGRRFSDGLHEALEAKENVEIRSETQTLATITIQNYFRMYSKLAGMTGTAETEADEFESIYTLDVVVIPTNVPVIRQDFNDQVYRTRREKYKAIIDEIQRLHSMNQPILVGTVSVDISELLSKLLKARKIPHSVLNAKHHLQEAEIITRAGQKGAVTIATNMAGRGTDIKLAESIKELTDGSGNTIPGGLFVIGTARHESRRIDRQLRGRCGRQGDSGASRFYLSLEDDLFRLFASEKLIDFMKKSGGEGEGEPIEHSLLTKAIQKAQKRVEEYNFGIRKHLIEYDDVVNRQREVIYDRRLQALTGEELSEEVIDMIRAVSSHVLIDAIADDTESEDWNQERAQLSLGEISGTRFDLSGLMSGEISADEARNAAADMVLEYYYMKKEKIGQELSLELEKRSVLGSIDSMWREHLYGIDHLKSGINLRAYAQRDPLVEFKKEAFGLFEELLDRIDKLVVRQVLSLWPANARTGLPENLQVSGNAMHPSSALPAAASAAAAAGREPQKRGGRPATVTRDNPKVGRNDPCPCGSGRKYKKCCGE
;
A
#
# COMPACT_ATOMS: atom_id res chain seq x y z
N MET A 1 -12.63 24.94 -29.61
CA MET A 1 -13.40 24.85 -30.88
C MET A 1 -13.46 23.42 -31.39
N PHE A 2 -12.32 22.72 -31.54
CA PHE A 2 -12.25 21.31 -31.96
C PHE A 2 -13.13 20.34 -31.15
N LYS A 3 -13.10 20.38 -29.80
CA LYS A 3 -13.98 19.56 -28.94
C LYS A 3 -15.49 19.80 -29.16
N LYS A 4 -15.91 21.04 -29.41
CA LYS A 4 -17.33 21.36 -29.65
C LYS A 4 -17.81 20.83 -31.01
N VAL A 5 -16.93 20.85 -32.01
CA VAL A 5 -17.20 20.34 -33.37
C VAL A 5 -17.24 18.81 -33.38
N ILE A 6 -16.36 18.14 -32.62
CA ILE A 6 -16.39 16.68 -32.44
C ILE A 6 -17.67 16.24 -31.72
N ASN A 7 -18.04 16.89 -30.61
CA ASN A 7 -19.27 16.57 -29.89
C ASN A 7 -20.54 16.85 -30.70
N SER A 8 -20.52 17.84 -31.61
CA SER A 8 -21.67 18.12 -32.49
C SER A 8 -21.76 17.20 -33.72
N LEU A 9 -20.66 16.56 -34.13
CA LEU A 9 -20.62 15.67 -35.30
C LEU A 9 -20.77 14.18 -34.95
N PHE A 10 -20.33 13.74 -33.77
CA PHE A 10 -20.32 12.34 -33.36
C PHE A 10 -21.20 12.03 -32.12
N GLY A 11 -21.87 13.03 -31.56
CA GLY A 11 -22.54 12.92 -30.26
C GLY A 11 -21.56 12.91 -29.09
N ASP A 12 -22.07 13.01 -27.86
CA ASP A 12 -21.25 12.84 -26.66
C ASP A 12 -20.86 11.36 -26.51
N ARG A 13 -19.56 11.05 -26.35
CA ARG A 13 -19.06 9.67 -26.16
C ARG A 13 -19.77 9.01 -24.97
N GLN A 14 -20.14 9.77 -23.94
CA GLN A 14 -20.88 9.28 -22.78
C GLN A 14 -22.34 8.97 -23.12
N ASN A 15 -23.04 9.83 -23.87
CA ASN A 15 -24.42 9.56 -24.27
C ASN A 15 -24.53 8.28 -25.11
N LYS A 16 -23.57 8.03 -26.01
CA LYS A 16 -23.54 6.78 -26.78
C LYS A 16 -23.37 5.55 -25.89
N LYS A 17 -22.55 5.65 -24.84
CA LYS A 17 -22.40 4.57 -23.84
C LYS A 17 -23.71 4.33 -23.09
N ILE A 18 -24.40 5.38 -22.65
CA ILE A 18 -25.68 5.26 -21.94
C ILE A 18 -26.75 4.63 -22.85
N SER A 19 -26.92 5.09 -24.08
CA SER A 19 -27.90 4.53 -25.01
C SER A 19 -27.61 3.06 -25.37
N SER A 20 -26.36 2.60 -25.22
CA SER A 20 -26.04 1.17 -25.39
C SER A 20 -26.46 0.29 -24.20
N LEU A 21 -26.80 0.90 -23.05
CA LEU A 21 -27.25 0.19 -21.84
C LEU A 21 -28.78 0.04 -21.77
N GLU A 22 -29.54 0.93 -22.43
CA GLU A 22 -31.02 0.92 -22.44
C GLU A 22 -31.61 -0.45 -22.83
N PRO A 23 -31.14 -1.15 -23.89
CA PRO A 23 -31.70 -2.44 -24.27
C PRO A 23 -31.61 -3.52 -23.18
N TYR A 24 -30.54 -3.50 -22.38
CA TYR A 24 -30.38 -4.45 -21.27
C TYR A 24 -31.36 -4.15 -20.14
N VAL A 25 -31.66 -2.88 -19.89
CA VAL A 25 -32.65 -2.48 -18.88
C VAL A 25 -34.05 -2.96 -19.29
N ASP A 26 -34.41 -2.74 -20.55
CA ASP A 26 -35.68 -3.19 -21.12
C ASP A 26 -35.82 -4.71 -21.00
N GLU A 27 -34.77 -5.46 -21.38
CA GLU A 27 -34.76 -6.92 -21.28
C GLU A 27 -34.88 -7.43 -19.83
N VAL A 28 -34.16 -6.82 -18.88
CA VAL A 28 -34.27 -7.16 -17.44
C VAL A 28 -35.70 -6.92 -16.94
N ASN A 29 -36.32 -5.81 -17.34
CA ASN A 29 -37.68 -5.48 -16.95
C ASN A 29 -38.69 -6.46 -17.57
N ASP A 30 -38.52 -6.84 -18.83
CA ASP A 30 -39.34 -7.87 -19.49
C ASP A 30 -39.26 -9.23 -18.77
N TYR A 31 -38.07 -9.61 -18.27
CA TYR A 31 -37.94 -10.82 -17.44
C TYR A 31 -38.62 -10.66 -16.09
N CYS A 32 -38.50 -9.50 -15.43
CA CYS A 32 -39.16 -9.24 -14.15
C CYS A 32 -40.68 -9.48 -14.24
N GLU A 33 -41.33 -8.99 -15.29
CA GLU A 33 -42.77 -9.21 -15.50
C GLU A 33 -43.16 -10.70 -15.58
N ARG A 34 -42.29 -11.53 -16.16
CA ARG A 34 -42.52 -12.99 -16.24
C ARG A 34 -42.34 -13.67 -14.88
N LEU A 35 -41.35 -13.21 -14.11
CA LEU A 35 -40.98 -13.78 -12.81
C LEU A 35 -42.00 -13.47 -11.70
N GLU A 36 -42.83 -12.43 -11.85
CA GLU A 36 -43.90 -12.10 -10.88
C GLU A 36 -44.89 -13.25 -10.65
N SER A 37 -45.06 -14.12 -11.65
CA SER A 37 -45.96 -15.27 -11.57
C SER A 37 -45.37 -16.50 -10.86
N LEU A 38 -44.05 -16.54 -10.63
CA LEU A 38 -43.36 -17.69 -10.02
C LEU A 38 -43.62 -17.79 -8.52
N SER A 39 -43.69 -19.02 -8.01
CA SER A 39 -43.68 -19.28 -6.57
C SER A 39 -42.34 -18.91 -5.91
N GLU A 40 -42.30 -18.86 -4.59
CA GLU A 40 -41.06 -18.58 -3.84
C GLU A 40 -39.99 -19.65 -4.10
N GLN A 41 -40.38 -20.93 -4.13
CA GLN A 41 -39.45 -22.03 -4.37
C GLN A 41 -38.89 -22.01 -5.79
N GLU A 42 -39.70 -21.70 -6.80
CA GLU A 42 -39.25 -21.63 -8.19
C GLU A 42 -38.22 -20.52 -8.41
N LEU A 43 -38.38 -19.37 -7.73
CA LEU A 43 -37.40 -18.27 -7.80
C LEU A 43 -36.07 -18.64 -7.11
N LYS A 44 -36.12 -19.36 -5.99
CA LYS A 44 -34.91 -19.85 -5.31
C LYS A 44 -34.18 -20.92 -6.13
N ASP A 45 -34.93 -21.77 -6.82
CA ASP A 45 -34.38 -22.78 -7.73
C ASP A 45 -33.70 -22.17 -8.97
N SER A 46 -33.95 -20.90 -9.31
CA SER A 46 -33.29 -20.22 -10.44
C SER A 46 -31.76 -20.27 -10.36
N THR A 47 -31.17 -20.11 -9.16
CA THR A 47 -29.72 -20.22 -8.96
C THR A 47 -29.18 -21.58 -9.42
N ARG A 48 -29.89 -22.67 -9.08
CA ARG A 48 -29.53 -24.01 -9.51
C ARG A 48 -29.68 -24.16 -11.02
N GLN A 49 -30.75 -23.62 -11.60
CA GLN A 49 -30.98 -23.66 -13.05
C GLN A 49 -29.87 -22.92 -13.82
N PHE A 50 -29.41 -21.76 -13.33
CA PHE A 50 -28.29 -21.05 -13.92
C PHE A 50 -27.00 -21.87 -13.86
N ARG A 51 -26.66 -22.48 -12.71
CA ARG A 51 -25.48 -23.35 -12.60
C ARG A 51 -25.53 -24.56 -13.56
N ILE A 52 -26.71 -25.15 -13.78
CA ILE A 52 -26.92 -26.21 -14.79
C ILE A 52 -26.63 -25.70 -16.20
N ARG A 53 -27.12 -24.50 -16.54
CA ARG A 53 -26.92 -23.89 -17.87
C ARG A 53 -25.45 -23.55 -18.12
N LEU A 54 -24.76 -23.02 -17.11
CA LEU A 54 -23.32 -22.77 -17.16
C LEU A 54 -22.52 -24.07 -17.33
N ALA A 55 -22.87 -25.14 -16.60
CA ALA A 55 -22.25 -26.45 -16.78
C ALA A 55 -22.48 -27.06 -18.19
N LYS A 56 -23.55 -26.64 -18.89
CA LYS A 56 -23.84 -27.03 -20.27
C LYS A 56 -23.16 -26.14 -21.33
N GLY A 57 -22.44 -25.11 -20.91
CA GLY A 57 -21.64 -24.25 -21.79
C GLY A 57 -22.26 -22.88 -22.12
N GLU A 58 -23.37 -22.48 -21.48
CA GLU A 58 -23.81 -21.08 -21.54
C GLU A 58 -22.82 -20.17 -20.80
N THR A 59 -22.73 -18.91 -21.21
CA THR A 59 -21.86 -17.90 -20.59
C THR A 59 -22.61 -17.06 -19.55
N LEU A 60 -21.88 -16.32 -18.71
CA LEU A 60 -22.50 -15.37 -17.78
C LEU A 60 -23.30 -14.29 -18.51
N GLU A 61 -22.82 -13.86 -19.67
CA GLU A 61 -23.46 -12.84 -20.51
C GLU A 61 -24.80 -13.34 -21.08
N ASP A 62 -24.93 -14.62 -21.41
CA ASP A 62 -26.18 -15.22 -21.90
C ASP A 62 -27.29 -15.23 -20.82
N ILE A 63 -26.90 -15.36 -19.54
CA ILE A 63 -27.83 -15.43 -18.41
C ILE A 63 -27.98 -14.09 -17.67
N MET A 64 -27.21 -13.06 -18.04
CA MET A 64 -27.07 -11.82 -17.25
C MET A 64 -28.41 -11.14 -16.98
N CYS A 65 -29.21 -10.88 -18.02
CA CYS A 65 -30.47 -10.14 -17.89
C CYS A 65 -31.49 -10.91 -17.04
N GLU A 66 -31.58 -12.23 -17.21
CA GLU A 66 -32.45 -13.09 -16.42
C GLU A 66 -31.99 -13.16 -14.95
N ALA A 67 -30.69 -13.31 -14.70
CA ALA A 67 -30.11 -13.32 -13.36
C ALA A 67 -30.34 -11.98 -12.63
N PHE A 68 -30.19 -10.85 -13.33
CA PHE A 68 -30.46 -9.52 -12.75
C PHE A 68 -31.94 -9.34 -12.43
N ALA A 69 -32.83 -9.86 -13.28
CA ALA A 69 -34.26 -9.86 -13.02
C ALA A 69 -34.62 -10.70 -11.78
N VAL A 70 -34.01 -11.88 -11.61
CA VAL A 70 -34.16 -12.71 -10.40
C VAL A 70 -33.73 -11.97 -9.14
N VAL A 71 -32.60 -11.24 -9.19
CA VAL A 71 -32.14 -10.41 -8.06
C VAL A 71 -33.13 -9.27 -7.77
N LYS A 72 -33.59 -8.55 -8.80
CA LYS A 72 -34.56 -7.45 -8.65
C LYS A 72 -35.89 -7.92 -8.06
N GLU A 73 -36.41 -9.04 -8.55
CA GLU A 73 -37.63 -9.66 -8.03
C GLU A 73 -37.45 -10.18 -6.60
N SER A 74 -36.28 -10.73 -6.26
CA SER A 74 -35.95 -11.11 -4.88
C SER A 74 -35.95 -9.91 -3.94
N CYS A 75 -35.36 -8.78 -4.36
CA CYS A 75 -35.40 -7.53 -3.58
C CYS A 75 -36.84 -7.05 -3.35
N ARG A 76 -37.73 -7.23 -4.33
CA ARG A 76 -39.16 -6.89 -4.22
C ARG A 76 -39.90 -7.80 -3.24
N ARG A 77 -39.62 -9.11 -3.26
CA ARG A 77 -40.25 -10.08 -2.34
C ARG A 77 -39.78 -9.94 -0.90
N LEU A 78 -38.57 -9.44 -0.69
CA LEU A 78 -38.01 -9.20 0.63
C LEU A 78 -38.50 -7.89 1.28
N LEU A 79 -39.33 -7.08 0.59
CA LEU A 79 -39.86 -5.84 1.15
C LEU A 79 -40.60 -6.07 2.48
N GLY A 80 -40.22 -5.31 3.50
CA GLY A 80 -40.77 -5.40 4.86
C GLY A 80 -40.12 -6.46 5.75
N ASN A 81 -39.23 -7.31 5.21
CA ASN A 81 -38.42 -8.20 6.04
C ASN A 81 -37.33 -7.40 6.76
N SER A 82 -36.92 -7.85 7.94
CA SER A 82 -35.84 -7.21 8.69
C SER A 82 -34.83 -8.25 9.15
N TRP A 83 -33.56 -7.87 9.19
CA TRP A 83 -32.48 -8.68 9.77
C TRP A 83 -31.43 -7.80 10.43
N LEU A 84 -30.59 -8.44 11.24
CA LEU A 84 -29.56 -7.77 12.02
C LEU A 84 -28.41 -7.31 11.11
N VAL A 85 -28.10 -6.00 11.18
CA VAL A 85 -26.98 -5.35 10.51
C VAL A 85 -26.27 -4.47 11.54
N THR A 86 -25.03 -4.78 11.88
CA THR A 86 -24.23 -4.04 12.86
C THR A 86 -24.97 -3.78 14.18
N ASP A 87 -25.56 -4.85 14.75
CA ASP A 87 -26.37 -4.82 15.98
C ASP A 87 -27.70 -4.04 15.90
N HIS A 88 -28.14 -3.66 14.69
CA HIS A 88 -29.42 -2.98 14.45
C HIS A 88 -30.31 -3.80 13.55
N ASP A 89 -31.59 -3.93 13.91
CA ASP A 89 -32.59 -4.56 13.04
C ASP A 89 -32.94 -3.57 11.91
N LEU A 90 -32.66 -3.96 10.68
CA LEU A 90 -32.77 -3.09 9.51
C LEU A 90 -33.80 -3.68 8.54
N GLU A 91 -34.89 -2.93 8.34
CA GLU A 91 -35.96 -3.31 7.41
C GLU A 91 -35.52 -3.12 5.96
N TRP A 92 -35.68 -4.16 5.14
CA TRP A 92 -35.47 -4.13 3.71
C TRP A 92 -36.61 -3.40 3.01
N ASN A 93 -36.31 -2.24 2.44
CA ASN A 93 -37.29 -1.37 1.77
C ASN A 93 -36.81 -0.90 0.38
N MET A 94 -35.95 -1.68 -0.28
CA MET A 94 -35.28 -1.28 -1.51
C MET A 94 -35.62 -2.21 -2.67
N VAL A 95 -35.96 -1.62 -3.82
CA VAL A 95 -36.06 -2.30 -5.11
C VAL A 95 -35.18 -1.56 -6.11
N PRO A 96 -34.31 -2.27 -6.87
CA PRO A 96 -33.42 -1.64 -7.84
C PRO A 96 -34.13 -0.80 -8.92
N PHE A 97 -33.68 0.44 -9.12
CA PHE A 97 -34.09 1.34 -10.20
C PHE A 97 -33.42 1.02 -11.53
N ASP A 98 -33.95 1.56 -12.63
CA ASP A 98 -33.39 1.36 -13.98
C ASP A 98 -31.96 1.87 -14.12
N VAL A 99 -31.65 3.04 -13.53
CA VAL A 99 -30.28 3.56 -13.48
C VAL A 99 -29.32 2.66 -12.69
N GLN A 100 -29.84 1.90 -11.72
CA GLN A 100 -29.05 0.94 -10.95
C GLN A 100 -28.79 -0.34 -11.76
N ILE A 101 -29.74 -0.78 -12.59
CA ILE A 101 -29.53 -1.86 -13.57
C ILE A 101 -28.44 -1.45 -14.57
N MET A 102 -28.48 -0.22 -15.09
CA MET A 102 -27.41 0.29 -15.97
C MET A 102 -26.03 0.22 -15.30
N GLY A 103 -25.95 0.65 -14.04
CA GLY A 103 -24.72 0.54 -13.24
C GLY A 103 -24.26 -0.90 -13.06
N ALA A 104 -25.18 -1.83 -12.77
CA ALA A 104 -24.89 -3.25 -12.60
C ALA A 104 -24.32 -3.89 -13.88
N VAL A 105 -24.87 -3.54 -15.05
CA VAL A 105 -24.35 -4.00 -16.35
C VAL A 105 -22.93 -3.48 -16.59
N VAL A 106 -22.68 -2.20 -16.29
CA VAL A 106 -21.34 -1.60 -16.42
C VAL A 106 -20.33 -2.31 -15.51
N LEU A 107 -20.69 -2.63 -14.27
CA LEU A 107 -19.83 -3.38 -13.36
C LEU A 107 -19.55 -4.79 -13.87
N HIS A 108 -20.55 -5.49 -14.39
CA HIS A 108 -20.35 -6.84 -14.95
C HIS A 108 -19.45 -6.83 -16.21
N GLN A 109 -19.49 -5.75 -17.00
CA GLN A 109 -18.61 -5.56 -18.16
C GLN A 109 -17.15 -5.22 -17.80
N GLY A 110 -16.78 -5.17 -16.52
CA GLY A 110 -15.41 -4.85 -16.09
C GLY A 110 -15.07 -3.37 -16.30
N LYS A 111 -16.02 -2.47 -16.03
CA LYS A 111 -15.87 -1.02 -16.18
C LYS A 111 -16.14 -0.29 -14.86
N ILE A 112 -15.92 1.03 -14.87
CA ILE A 112 -16.25 1.89 -13.74
C ILE A 112 -17.63 2.52 -13.94
N ALA A 113 -18.54 2.26 -12.99
CA ALA A 113 -19.83 2.94 -12.91
C ALA A 113 -19.70 4.19 -12.02
N GLU A 114 -19.72 5.38 -12.64
CA GLU A 114 -19.83 6.62 -11.90
C GLU A 114 -21.29 6.90 -11.57
N MET A 115 -21.64 6.75 -10.29
CA MET A 115 -22.98 6.95 -9.75
C MET A 115 -22.92 7.93 -8.57
N ALA A 116 -23.68 9.02 -8.67
CA ALA A 116 -23.73 10.06 -7.65
C ALA A 116 -23.99 9.48 -6.25
N THR A 117 -23.47 10.15 -5.22
CA THR A 117 -23.68 9.65 -3.85
C THR A 117 -25.17 9.71 -3.48
N GLY A 118 -25.70 8.60 -2.98
CA GLY A 118 -27.14 8.45 -2.71
C GLY A 118 -27.92 7.66 -3.77
N GLU A 119 -27.33 7.34 -4.93
CA GLU A 119 -27.97 6.50 -5.96
C GLU A 119 -27.98 4.98 -5.62
N GLY A 120 -27.59 4.59 -4.40
CA GLY A 120 -27.65 3.19 -3.96
C GLY A 120 -26.54 2.27 -4.51
N LYS A 121 -25.28 2.72 -4.54
CA LYS A 121 -24.11 1.94 -5.01
C LYS A 121 -24.00 0.54 -4.39
N THR A 122 -24.22 0.41 -3.08
CA THR A 122 -24.17 -0.89 -2.38
C THR A 122 -25.18 -1.89 -2.97
N LEU A 123 -26.40 -1.44 -3.29
CA LEU A 123 -27.43 -2.27 -3.91
C LEU A 123 -27.09 -2.64 -5.36
N VAL A 124 -26.49 -1.70 -6.11
CA VAL A 124 -26.06 -1.92 -7.50
C VAL A 124 -25.09 -3.08 -7.61
N ALA A 125 -24.16 -3.22 -6.65
CA ALA A 125 -23.19 -4.30 -6.65
C ALA A 125 -23.81 -5.70 -6.45
N VAL A 126 -25.02 -5.81 -5.90
CA VAL A 126 -25.65 -7.12 -5.61
C VAL A 126 -25.83 -7.95 -6.88
N MET A 127 -26.34 -7.34 -7.95
CA MET A 127 -26.60 -7.99 -9.24
C MET A 127 -25.33 -8.59 -9.89
N PRO A 128 -24.25 -7.82 -10.17
CA PRO A 128 -23.05 -8.36 -10.78
C PRO A 128 -22.29 -9.31 -9.84
N MET A 129 -22.34 -9.11 -8.52
CA MET A 129 -21.74 -10.05 -7.58
C MET A 129 -22.47 -11.39 -7.57
N TYR A 130 -23.82 -11.38 -7.60
CA TYR A 130 -24.62 -12.60 -7.73
C TYR A 130 -24.25 -13.35 -9.00
N LEU A 131 -24.28 -12.66 -10.16
CA LEU A 131 -24.00 -13.27 -11.46
C LEU A 131 -22.59 -13.87 -11.55
N ASN A 132 -21.56 -13.09 -11.22
CA ASN A 132 -20.17 -13.57 -11.33
C ASN A 132 -19.82 -14.62 -10.27
N ALA A 133 -20.57 -14.70 -9.16
CA ALA A 133 -20.41 -15.79 -8.18
C ALA A 133 -20.99 -17.14 -8.65
N LEU A 134 -21.82 -17.14 -9.71
CA LEU A 134 -22.32 -18.38 -10.34
C LEU A 134 -21.27 -19.07 -11.22
N GLU A 135 -20.19 -18.37 -11.57
CA GLU A 135 -19.13 -18.92 -12.42
C GLU A 135 -18.48 -20.15 -11.77
N LEU A 136 -18.58 -21.29 -12.44
CA LEU A 136 -18.15 -22.58 -11.92
C LEU A 136 -16.62 -22.68 -11.81
N ASN A 137 -16.16 -23.28 -10.71
CA ASN A 137 -14.75 -23.61 -10.50
C ASN A 137 -14.38 -24.82 -11.38
N PRO A 138 -13.34 -24.71 -12.25
CA PRO A 138 -12.89 -25.82 -13.10
C PRO A 138 -12.54 -27.09 -12.31
N GLU A 139 -11.83 -26.95 -11.18
CA GLU A 139 -11.46 -28.09 -10.32
C GLU A 139 -12.70 -28.78 -9.74
N TRP A 140 -13.72 -27.98 -9.37
CA TRP A 140 -14.98 -28.52 -8.88
C TRP A 140 -15.76 -29.23 -10.00
N LEU A 141 -15.70 -28.71 -11.23
CA LEU A 141 -16.39 -29.28 -12.38
C LEU A 141 -15.89 -30.69 -12.70
N GLU A 142 -14.58 -30.89 -12.67
CA GLU A 142 -13.95 -32.20 -12.85
C GLU A 142 -14.41 -33.18 -11.76
N LEU A 143 -14.35 -32.77 -10.49
CA LEU A 143 -14.81 -33.59 -9.37
C LEU A 143 -16.31 -33.88 -9.39
N ALA A 144 -17.12 -32.93 -9.87
CA ALA A 144 -18.57 -33.10 -9.99
C ALA A 144 -18.92 -34.11 -11.09
N GLN A 145 -18.20 -34.11 -12.22
CA GLN A 145 -18.36 -35.11 -13.27
C GLN A 145 -18.02 -36.52 -12.75
N GLU A 146 -16.94 -36.65 -11.97
CA GLU A 146 -16.57 -37.93 -11.36
C GLU A 146 -17.61 -38.42 -10.34
N LYS A 147 -18.15 -37.52 -9.52
CA LYS A 147 -19.09 -37.86 -8.44
C LYS A 147 -20.52 -38.11 -8.93
N TYR A 148 -21.02 -37.28 -9.84
CA TYR A 148 -22.42 -37.21 -10.24
C TYR A 148 -22.69 -37.66 -11.69
N GLY A 149 -21.64 -37.88 -12.49
CA GLY A 149 -21.71 -38.24 -13.91
C GLY A 149 -21.97 -37.06 -14.84
N ASP A 150 -22.14 -37.35 -16.14
CA ASP A 150 -22.14 -36.34 -17.22
C ASP A 150 -23.39 -35.44 -17.33
N ASP A 151 -24.44 -35.69 -16.54
CA ASP A 151 -25.71 -34.95 -16.63
C ASP A 151 -25.83 -33.90 -15.50
N PRO A 152 -25.61 -32.59 -15.79
CA PRO A 152 -25.62 -31.56 -14.76
C PRO A 152 -26.96 -31.39 -14.05
N VAL A 153 -28.06 -31.90 -14.63
CA VAL A 153 -29.39 -31.84 -14.00
C VAL A 153 -29.46 -32.70 -12.73
N LYS A 154 -28.59 -33.69 -12.59
CA LYS A 154 -28.53 -34.57 -11.41
C LYS A 154 -27.60 -34.05 -10.31
N TRP A 155 -26.86 -32.97 -10.58
CA TRP A 155 -25.88 -32.45 -9.64
C TRP A 155 -26.56 -31.69 -8.51
N GLU A 156 -25.95 -31.77 -7.32
CA GLU A 156 -26.43 -31.10 -6.10
C GLU A 156 -25.80 -29.71 -5.90
N PHE A 157 -24.76 -29.36 -6.68
CA PHE A 157 -24.05 -28.07 -6.62
C PHE A 157 -23.66 -27.65 -5.18
N GLU A 158 -23.09 -28.59 -4.44
CA GLU A 158 -22.49 -28.40 -3.11
C GLU A 158 -20.96 -28.51 -3.19
N SER A 159 -20.26 -27.96 -2.21
CA SER A 159 -18.79 -28.06 -2.14
C SER A 159 -18.35 -29.52 -2.01
N ILE A 160 -17.29 -29.91 -2.74
CA ILE A 160 -16.71 -31.26 -2.70
C ILE A 160 -15.39 -31.19 -1.93
N GLY A 161 -15.39 -31.66 -0.68
CA GLY A 161 -14.25 -31.45 0.22
C GLY A 161 -14.06 -29.98 0.55
N ASP A 162 -12.83 -29.47 0.36
CA ASP A 162 -12.48 -28.05 0.54
C ASP A 162 -12.67 -27.23 -0.76
N ILE A 163 -13.18 -27.84 -1.84
CA ILE A 163 -13.29 -27.20 -3.16
C ILE A 163 -14.72 -26.64 -3.35
N PRO A 164 -14.84 -25.31 -3.51
CA PRO A 164 -16.13 -24.63 -3.66
C PRO A 164 -16.66 -24.76 -5.09
N VAL A 165 -17.99 -24.63 -5.24
CA VAL A 165 -18.69 -24.75 -6.54
C VAL A 165 -18.30 -23.63 -7.49
N GLY A 166 -18.25 -22.39 -7.00
CA GLY A 166 -17.91 -21.20 -7.78
C GLY A 166 -16.46 -20.76 -7.57
N LYS A 167 -15.90 -20.04 -8.54
CA LYS A 167 -14.55 -19.44 -8.42
C LYS A 167 -14.47 -18.37 -7.32
N GLY A 168 -15.59 -17.67 -7.08
CA GLY A 168 -15.71 -16.62 -6.08
C GLY A 168 -15.67 -15.21 -6.67
N ALA A 169 -16.22 -14.27 -5.92
CA ALA A 169 -16.17 -12.84 -6.23
C ALA A 169 -15.80 -12.02 -4.99
N HIS A 170 -14.97 -11.00 -5.16
CA HIS A 170 -14.53 -10.13 -4.07
C HIS A 170 -15.19 -8.75 -4.18
N LEU A 171 -15.64 -8.20 -3.05
CA LEU A 171 -16.07 -6.81 -2.95
C LEU A 171 -15.15 -6.06 -2.00
N VAL A 172 -14.48 -5.05 -2.52
CA VAL A 172 -13.54 -4.23 -1.78
C VAL A 172 -14.21 -2.94 -1.33
N THR A 173 -14.12 -2.63 -0.04
CA THR A 173 -14.51 -1.33 0.51
C THR A 173 -13.30 -0.60 1.12
N VAL A 174 -13.52 0.64 1.54
CA VAL A 174 -12.47 1.53 2.09
C VAL A 174 -12.10 1.18 3.54
N ASN A 175 -12.98 0.52 4.31
CA ASN A 175 -12.69 0.18 5.71
C ASN A 175 -13.50 -1.04 6.20
N ASP A 176 -12.97 -1.70 7.23
CA ASP A 176 -13.53 -2.94 7.77
C ASP A 176 -14.99 -2.79 8.26
N TYR A 177 -15.38 -1.60 8.76
CA TYR A 177 -16.78 -1.34 9.17
C TYR A 177 -17.74 -1.39 7.98
N LEU A 178 -17.40 -0.73 6.87
CA LEU A 178 -18.22 -0.78 5.65
C LEU A 178 -18.28 -2.20 5.09
N SER A 179 -17.16 -2.92 5.07
CA SER A 179 -17.13 -4.32 4.64
C SER A 179 -18.04 -5.22 5.47
N SER A 180 -18.06 -5.07 6.81
CA SER A 180 -18.97 -5.85 7.67
C SER A 180 -20.43 -5.45 7.47
N ARG A 181 -20.71 -4.15 7.52
CA ARG A 181 -22.06 -3.59 7.36
C ARG A 181 -22.67 -4.02 6.04
N ASP A 182 -21.94 -3.87 4.93
CA ASP A 182 -22.48 -4.14 3.60
C ASP A 182 -22.64 -5.65 3.35
N ALA A 183 -21.73 -6.48 3.89
CA ALA A 183 -21.87 -7.93 3.86
C ALA A 183 -23.13 -8.40 4.61
N GLU A 184 -23.35 -7.89 5.83
CA GLU A 184 -24.53 -8.20 6.64
C GLU A 184 -25.82 -7.60 6.05
N TRP A 185 -25.74 -6.40 5.50
CA TRP A 185 -26.92 -5.74 4.95
C TRP A 185 -27.39 -6.41 3.67
N MET A 186 -26.48 -6.75 2.76
CA MET A 186 -26.86 -7.42 1.51
C MET A 186 -27.07 -8.94 1.68
N SER A 187 -26.78 -9.51 2.86
CA SER A 187 -26.83 -10.96 3.04
C SER A 187 -28.19 -11.58 2.84
N GLY A 188 -29.24 -10.89 3.30
CA GLY A 188 -30.61 -11.37 3.12
C GLY A 188 -30.97 -11.66 1.66
N VAL A 189 -30.41 -10.92 0.69
CA VAL A 189 -30.68 -11.16 -0.74
C VAL A 189 -29.91 -12.37 -1.26
N TYR A 190 -28.62 -12.47 -0.98
CA TYR A 190 -27.80 -13.57 -1.47
C TYR A 190 -28.17 -14.91 -0.83
N GLU A 191 -28.41 -14.92 0.49
CA GLU A 191 -28.83 -16.12 1.23
C GLU A 191 -30.22 -16.59 0.76
N TYR A 192 -31.13 -15.65 0.50
CA TYR A 192 -32.43 -15.96 -0.12
C TYR A 192 -32.26 -16.67 -1.47
N LEU A 193 -31.25 -16.29 -2.25
CA LEU A 193 -30.89 -16.91 -3.54
C LEU A 193 -29.91 -18.09 -3.43
N GLY A 194 -29.58 -18.55 -2.21
CA GLY A 194 -28.73 -19.71 -1.98
C GLY A 194 -27.22 -19.49 -2.18
N LEU A 195 -26.75 -18.24 -2.20
CA LEU A 195 -25.32 -17.93 -2.19
C LEU A 195 -24.82 -17.65 -0.78
N SER A 196 -23.57 -18.04 -0.54
CA SER A 196 -22.88 -17.83 0.73
C SER A 196 -21.97 -16.60 0.68
N ILE A 197 -21.89 -15.87 1.80
CA ILE A 197 -21.10 -14.64 1.91
C ILE A 197 -20.10 -14.77 3.04
N GLY A 198 -18.92 -14.21 2.83
CA GLY A 198 -17.91 -14.01 3.85
C GLY A 198 -17.49 -12.56 3.95
N CYS A 199 -16.88 -12.21 5.09
CA CYS A 199 -16.28 -10.91 5.30
C CYS A 199 -14.92 -11.07 5.98
N ILE A 200 -13.87 -10.47 5.42
CA ILE A 200 -12.52 -10.50 5.98
C ILE A 200 -12.32 -9.29 6.89
N GLN A 201 -11.95 -9.55 8.14
CA GLN A 201 -11.67 -8.53 9.14
C GLN A 201 -10.23 -8.65 9.68
N MET A 202 -9.66 -7.54 10.15
CA MET A 202 -8.27 -7.50 10.64
C MET A 202 -7.93 -8.55 11.71
N GLU A 203 -8.84 -8.80 12.66
CA GLU A 203 -8.58 -9.65 13.83
C GLU A 203 -8.64 -11.15 13.55
N MET A 204 -9.09 -11.55 12.35
CA MET A 204 -9.29 -12.96 12.00
C MET A 204 -7.98 -13.72 11.85
N ASN A 205 -7.97 -14.94 12.38
CA ASN A 205 -6.86 -15.88 12.19
C ASN A 205 -6.89 -16.51 10.78
N PRO A 206 -5.81 -17.17 10.33
CA PRO A 206 -5.76 -17.76 8.98
C PRO A 206 -6.86 -18.80 8.70
N GLU A 207 -7.25 -19.62 9.69
CA GLU A 207 -8.30 -20.63 9.52
C GLU A 207 -9.68 -20.00 9.30
N GLU A 208 -9.98 -18.94 10.07
CA GLU A 208 -11.19 -18.14 9.90
C GLU A 208 -11.21 -17.47 8.52
N ARG A 209 -10.11 -16.83 8.12
CA ARG A 209 -9.98 -16.21 6.79
C ARG A 209 -10.23 -17.20 5.67
N ARG A 210 -9.64 -18.40 5.75
CA ARG A 210 -9.85 -19.45 4.75
C ARG A 210 -11.33 -19.83 4.63
N LYS A 211 -12.06 -19.96 5.75
CA LYS A 211 -13.51 -20.21 5.73
C LYS A 211 -14.31 -19.08 5.06
N GLN A 212 -13.88 -17.83 5.23
CA GLN A 212 -14.51 -16.68 4.58
C GLN A 212 -14.24 -16.67 3.08
N TYR A 213 -12.99 -16.88 2.64
CA TYR A 213 -12.62 -16.97 1.21
C TYR A 213 -13.28 -18.17 0.50
N LEU A 214 -13.67 -19.21 1.23
CA LEU A 214 -14.42 -20.35 0.69
C LEU A 214 -15.90 -20.03 0.37
N LYS A 215 -16.41 -18.87 0.77
CA LYS A 215 -17.78 -18.42 0.44
C LYS A 215 -17.88 -17.96 -1.01
N ASP A 216 -19.07 -17.97 -1.59
CA ASP A 216 -19.27 -17.56 -3.00
C ASP A 216 -18.88 -16.08 -3.22
N ILE A 217 -19.18 -15.23 -2.22
CA ILE A 217 -18.85 -13.81 -2.24
C ILE A 217 -18.06 -13.45 -0.98
N THR A 218 -16.96 -12.70 -1.12
CA THR A 218 -16.13 -12.25 0.02
C THR A 218 -16.00 -10.73 0.03
N TYR A 219 -16.42 -10.10 1.12
CA TYR A 219 -16.22 -8.67 1.39
C TYR A 219 -14.91 -8.45 2.15
N GLY A 220 -14.26 -7.32 1.94
CA GLY A 220 -13.04 -6.96 2.68
C GLY A 220 -12.50 -5.61 2.27
N THR A 221 -11.33 -5.23 2.78
CA THR A 221 -10.62 -4.02 2.35
C THR A 221 -9.43 -4.38 1.48
N ASN A 222 -8.98 -3.44 0.64
CA ASN A 222 -7.81 -3.61 -0.22
C ASN A 222 -6.58 -4.06 0.56
N ASN A 223 -6.38 -3.51 1.78
CA ASN A 223 -5.30 -3.87 2.68
C ASN A 223 -5.42 -5.33 3.11
N GLN A 224 -6.59 -5.79 3.54
CA GLN A 224 -6.75 -7.19 3.98
C GLN A 224 -6.48 -8.17 2.84
N PHE A 225 -7.08 -7.94 1.66
CA PHE A 225 -6.88 -8.78 0.48
C PHE A 225 -5.42 -8.79 0.00
N GLY A 226 -4.79 -7.62 -0.09
CA GLY A 226 -3.40 -7.52 -0.53
C GLY A 226 -2.40 -8.11 0.47
N PHE A 227 -2.63 -7.94 1.78
CA PHE A 227 -1.78 -8.57 2.79
C PHE A 227 -1.98 -10.07 2.91
N ASP A 228 -3.20 -10.58 2.70
CA ASP A 228 -3.44 -12.02 2.61
C ASP A 228 -2.70 -12.62 1.40
N TYR A 229 -2.72 -11.94 0.25
CA TYR A 229 -1.90 -12.33 -0.90
C TYR A 229 -0.40 -12.36 -0.58
N LEU A 230 0.14 -11.33 0.06
CA LEU A 230 1.56 -11.30 0.44
C LEU A 230 1.89 -12.42 1.45
N ARG A 231 1.00 -12.71 2.41
CA ARG A 231 1.17 -13.80 3.38
C ARG A 231 1.10 -15.18 2.72
N ASP A 232 0.18 -15.38 1.79
CA ASP A 232 0.03 -16.64 1.06
C ASP A 232 1.30 -16.97 0.26
N ASN A 233 1.95 -15.97 -0.32
CA ASN A 233 3.23 -16.13 -1.02
C ASN A 233 4.45 -16.29 -0.08
N MET A 234 4.26 -16.14 1.23
CA MET A 234 5.24 -16.45 2.26
C MET A 234 4.89 -17.73 3.04
N ALA A 235 3.81 -18.42 2.68
CA ALA A 235 3.31 -19.59 3.38
C ALA A 235 4.28 -20.77 3.27
N VAL A 236 4.58 -21.45 4.38
CA VAL A 236 5.48 -22.62 4.40
C VAL A 236 4.74 -23.91 4.06
N ASN A 237 3.41 -23.92 4.26
CA ASN A 237 2.52 -25.06 4.00
C ASN A 237 1.29 -24.61 3.21
N LEU A 238 0.77 -25.46 2.31
CA LEU A 238 -0.46 -25.17 1.56
C LEU A 238 -1.65 -24.86 2.46
N VAL A 239 -1.78 -25.57 3.59
CA VAL A 239 -2.89 -25.39 4.55
C VAL A 239 -2.93 -23.98 5.15
N THR A 240 -1.79 -23.28 5.19
CA THR A 240 -1.71 -21.92 5.74
C THR A 240 -2.09 -20.83 4.75
N ARG A 241 -2.31 -21.18 3.47
CA ARG A 241 -2.85 -20.25 2.49
C ARG A 241 -4.35 -20.04 2.71
N VAL A 242 -4.80 -18.81 2.52
CA VAL A 242 -6.19 -18.43 2.79
C VAL A 242 -6.97 -18.08 1.53
N GLN A 243 -6.33 -17.56 0.49
CA GLN A 243 -6.98 -17.17 -0.76
C GLN A 243 -7.07 -18.35 -1.74
N ARG A 244 -8.06 -18.28 -2.65
CA ARG A 244 -8.34 -19.33 -3.65
C ARG A 244 -8.32 -18.85 -5.12
N GLY A 245 -7.74 -17.67 -5.39
CA GLY A 245 -7.62 -17.07 -6.72
C GLY A 245 -8.17 -15.64 -6.82
N HIS A 246 -8.03 -15.04 -8.01
CA HIS A 246 -8.45 -13.66 -8.30
C HIS A 246 -9.38 -13.63 -9.53
N ASN A 247 -10.64 -14.03 -9.35
CA ASN A 247 -11.60 -14.17 -10.45
C ASN A 247 -12.26 -12.84 -10.82
N TYR A 248 -13.19 -12.37 -9.98
CA TYR A 248 -13.90 -11.12 -10.18
C TYR A 248 -13.80 -10.24 -8.93
N VAL A 249 -13.63 -8.93 -9.14
CA VAL A 249 -13.65 -7.95 -8.05
C VAL A 249 -14.38 -6.68 -8.42
N ILE A 250 -15.20 -6.20 -7.48
CA ILE A 250 -15.76 -4.85 -7.50
C ILE A 250 -15.08 -4.03 -6.42
N VAL A 251 -14.49 -2.91 -6.82
CA VAL A 251 -13.92 -1.93 -5.89
C VAL A 251 -14.94 -0.81 -5.67
N ASP A 252 -15.55 -0.78 -4.48
CA ASP A 252 -16.33 0.37 -4.05
C ASP A 252 -15.41 1.54 -3.74
N GLU A 253 -15.88 2.75 -4.07
CA GLU A 253 -15.11 3.98 -3.96
C GLU A 253 -13.74 3.86 -4.66
N VAL A 254 -13.78 3.33 -5.89
CA VAL A 254 -12.60 2.94 -6.71
C VAL A 254 -11.57 4.05 -6.84
N ASP A 255 -12.00 5.30 -6.85
CA ASP A 255 -11.14 6.47 -6.93
C ASP A 255 -10.29 6.69 -5.68
N SER A 256 -10.73 6.26 -4.51
CA SER A 256 -9.85 6.30 -3.34
C SER A 256 -8.97 5.08 -3.22
N VAL A 257 -9.48 3.90 -3.56
CA VAL A 257 -8.67 2.68 -3.45
C VAL A 257 -7.57 2.66 -4.52
N LEU A 258 -7.92 2.90 -5.78
CA LEU A 258 -7.01 2.77 -6.93
C LEU A 258 -6.25 4.04 -7.29
N VAL A 259 -6.59 5.21 -6.71
CA VAL A 259 -5.87 6.47 -6.96
C VAL A 259 -5.27 7.06 -5.69
N ASP A 260 -6.06 7.27 -4.63
CA ASP A 260 -5.55 7.89 -3.39
C ASP A 260 -4.62 6.97 -2.60
N GLU A 261 -5.07 5.75 -2.31
CA GLU A 261 -4.30 4.76 -1.52
C GLU A 261 -3.18 4.12 -2.33
N ALA A 262 -3.33 4.08 -3.65
CA ALA A 262 -2.36 3.56 -4.60
C ALA A 262 -1.04 4.36 -4.69
N ARG A 263 -0.89 5.41 -3.87
CA ARG A 263 0.36 6.17 -3.69
C ARG A 263 1.43 5.38 -2.93
N THR A 264 1.03 4.45 -2.07
CA THR A 264 1.94 3.66 -1.24
C THR A 264 1.75 2.18 -1.49
N PRO A 265 2.82 1.40 -1.75
CA PRO A 265 2.71 -0.04 -1.88
C PRO A 265 2.39 -0.69 -0.52
N LEU A 266 1.84 -1.91 -0.58
CA LEU A 266 1.66 -2.79 0.57
C LEU A 266 2.98 -3.48 0.85
N ILE A 267 3.51 -3.34 2.07
CA ILE A 267 4.82 -3.85 2.46
C ILE A 267 4.69 -4.68 3.74
N ILE A 268 5.22 -5.91 3.71
CA ILE A 268 5.51 -6.70 4.91
C ILE A 268 6.99 -6.53 5.23
N SER A 269 7.31 -6.01 6.42
CA SER A 269 8.68 -5.87 6.88
C SER A 269 8.96 -6.76 8.09
N GLY A 270 10.18 -7.28 8.18
CA GLY A 270 10.66 -8.11 9.29
C GLY A 270 11.95 -7.57 9.90
N PRO A 271 12.28 -7.93 11.16
CA PRO A 271 13.50 -7.46 11.80
C PRO A 271 14.75 -8.04 11.13
N VAL A 272 15.78 -7.21 10.95
CA VAL A 272 17.10 -7.63 10.48
C VAL A 272 17.87 -8.31 11.62
N ALA A 273 18.53 -9.43 11.33
CA ALA A 273 19.21 -10.26 12.34
C ALA A 273 20.37 -9.53 13.07
N ARG A 274 20.96 -8.49 12.47
CA ARG A 274 21.95 -7.60 13.08
C ARG A 274 21.80 -6.18 12.52
N SER A 275 21.41 -5.23 13.37
CA SER A 275 21.44 -3.79 13.05
C SER A 275 22.86 -3.26 13.28
N ARG A 276 23.46 -2.61 12.28
CA ARG A 276 24.80 -1.99 12.33
C ARG A 276 24.76 -0.47 12.49
N ASN A 277 23.56 0.07 12.69
CA ASN A 277 23.25 1.48 12.52
C ASN A 277 24.00 2.39 13.50
N ARG A 278 24.54 3.49 12.98
CA ARG A 278 25.35 4.45 13.75
C ARG A 278 24.69 5.81 13.94
N TYR A 279 23.37 5.88 13.86
CA TYR A 279 22.61 7.13 14.01
C TYR A 279 22.96 7.94 15.28
N LYS A 280 23.24 7.26 16.40
CA LYS A 280 23.61 7.92 17.66
C LYS A 280 24.95 8.66 17.59
N GLU A 281 25.88 8.19 16.76
CA GLU A 281 27.20 8.80 16.60
C GLU A 281 27.08 10.13 15.86
N TYR A 282 26.36 10.16 14.73
CA TYR A 282 26.28 11.32 13.84
C TYR A 282 25.17 12.34 14.18
N ARG A 283 24.18 11.96 15.00
CA ARG A 283 23.03 12.82 15.35
C ARG A 283 23.46 14.22 15.82
N ASN A 284 24.44 14.28 16.72
CA ASN A 284 24.83 15.55 17.34
C ASN A 284 25.47 16.50 16.32
N ASP A 285 26.21 15.97 15.35
CA ASP A 285 26.89 16.77 14.33
C ASP A 285 25.92 17.25 13.26
N VAL A 286 24.98 16.39 12.85
CA VAL A 286 23.86 16.79 11.97
C VAL A 286 22.98 17.86 12.63
N HIS A 287 22.67 17.72 13.93
CA HIS A 287 21.88 18.72 14.65
C HIS A 287 22.60 20.09 14.74
N LYS A 288 23.92 20.10 14.93
CA LYS A 288 24.72 21.34 14.87
C LYS A 288 24.66 21.97 13.48
N LEU A 289 24.78 21.16 12.42
CA LEU A 289 24.70 21.64 11.03
C LEU A 289 23.37 22.34 10.75
N VAL A 290 22.25 21.69 11.11
CA VAL A 290 20.89 22.23 10.98
C VAL A 290 20.70 23.54 11.74
N ARG A 291 21.22 23.61 12.97
CA ARG A 291 21.16 24.83 13.77
C ARG A 291 21.94 25.98 13.12
N ASN A 292 23.14 25.70 12.61
CA ASN A 292 23.97 26.69 11.93
C ASN A 292 23.30 27.20 10.64
N GLN A 293 22.67 26.30 9.86
CA GLN A 293 21.89 26.67 8.69
C GLN A 293 20.73 27.61 9.06
N THR A 294 20.02 27.30 10.15
CA THR A 294 18.89 28.13 10.60
C THR A 294 19.34 29.56 10.97
N ILE A 295 20.50 29.70 11.61
CA ILE A 295 21.08 31.00 11.94
C ILE A 295 21.45 31.76 10.66
N LEU A 296 22.11 31.08 9.72
CA LEU A 296 22.50 31.64 8.43
C LEU A 296 21.27 32.16 7.65
N VAL A 297 20.22 31.33 7.51
CA VAL A 297 18.99 31.72 6.80
C VAL A 297 18.29 32.90 7.48
N ASN A 298 18.24 32.95 8.81
CA ASN A 298 17.65 34.09 9.53
C ASN A 298 18.42 35.41 9.28
N GLY A 299 19.73 35.32 9.09
CA GLY A 299 20.60 36.44 8.70
C GLY A 299 20.30 36.88 7.27
N ILE A 300 20.28 35.94 6.31
CA ILE A 300 19.95 36.21 4.91
C ILE A 300 18.58 36.88 4.78
N VAL A 301 17.56 36.41 5.51
CA VAL A 301 16.22 37.03 5.50
C VAL A 301 16.25 38.44 6.08
N ALA A 302 17.06 38.71 7.12
CA ALA A 302 17.21 40.07 7.66
C ALA A 302 17.79 41.04 6.63
N GLU A 303 18.83 40.59 5.93
CA GLU A 303 19.47 41.37 4.88
C GLU A 303 18.54 41.59 3.68
N ALA A 304 17.79 40.56 3.29
CA ALA A 304 16.77 40.66 2.25
C ALA A 304 15.67 41.68 2.61
N ASP A 305 15.18 41.65 3.87
CA ASP A 305 14.20 42.63 4.37
C ASP A 305 14.78 44.06 4.29
N GLU A 306 16.02 44.27 4.71
CA GLU A 306 16.67 45.59 4.64
C GLU A 306 16.88 46.09 3.21
N LEU A 307 17.29 45.22 2.28
CA LEU A 307 17.49 45.58 0.88
C LEU A 307 16.17 45.90 0.19
N TRP A 308 15.12 45.13 0.53
CA TRP A 308 13.77 45.40 0.05
C TRP A 308 13.29 46.79 0.50
N ASP A 309 13.47 47.12 1.78
CA ASP A 309 13.08 48.41 2.33
C ASP A 309 13.90 49.58 1.75
N LYS A 310 15.13 49.32 1.28
CA LYS A 310 15.99 50.28 0.56
C LYS A 310 15.66 50.40 -0.94
N GLY A 311 14.71 49.63 -1.45
CA GLY A 311 14.28 49.64 -2.85
C GLY A 311 15.15 48.80 -3.81
N ASN A 312 16.02 47.92 -3.30
CA ASN A 312 16.80 47.00 -4.13
C ASN A 312 16.08 45.64 -4.25
N GLU A 313 14.99 45.64 -5.02
CA GLU A 313 14.07 44.48 -5.13
C GLU A 313 14.72 43.24 -5.76
N GLU A 314 15.62 43.40 -6.74
CA GLU A 314 16.26 42.27 -7.42
C GLU A 314 17.23 41.51 -6.51
N GLU A 315 18.10 42.20 -5.78
CA GLU A 315 19.02 41.58 -4.83
C GLU A 315 18.27 40.97 -3.63
N ALA A 316 17.25 41.67 -3.12
CA ALA A 316 16.40 41.13 -2.06
C ALA A 316 15.67 39.84 -2.50
N ALA A 317 15.15 39.80 -3.74
CA ALA A 317 14.52 38.61 -4.30
C ALA A 317 15.49 37.43 -4.43
N LEU A 318 16.74 37.68 -4.81
CA LEU A 318 17.79 36.66 -4.86
C LEU A 318 18.08 36.07 -3.46
N LEU A 319 18.20 36.93 -2.43
CA LEU A 319 18.41 36.49 -1.05
C LEU A 319 17.21 35.73 -0.48
N TYR A 320 15.98 36.17 -0.77
CA TYR A 320 14.78 35.42 -0.38
C TYR A 320 14.72 34.05 -1.08
N LEU A 321 15.11 33.97 -2.36
CA LEU A 321 15.19 32.70 -3.08
C LEU A 321 16.24 31.77 -2.46
N LYS A 322 17.40 32.30 -2.08
CA LYS A 322 18.45 31.58 -1.37
C LYS A 322 17.99 31.09 0.00
N ALA A 323 17.33 31.95 0.78
CA ALA A 323 16.72 31.57 2.05
C ALA A 323 15.67 30.47 1.88
N ARG A 324 14.89 30.51 0.81
CA ARG A 324 13.89 29.49 0.47
C ARG A 324 14.53 28.15 0.12
N LYS A 325 15.65 28.12 -0.62
CA LYS A 325 16.44 26.90 -0.84
C LYS A 325 17.07 26.37 0.46
N GLY A 326 17.47 27.26 1.38
CA GLY A 326 18.17 26.86 2.60
C GLY A 326 17.27 26.35 3.73
N ALA A 327 16.12 26.97 3.95
CA ALA A 327 15.11 26.54 4.94
C ALA A 327 13.71 27.12 4.58
N PRO A 328 12.95 26.47 3.69
CA PRO A 328 11.71 27.02 3.12
C PRO A 328 10.60 27.25 4.16
N LYS A 329 10.54 26.42 5.19
CA LYS A 329 9.52 26.50 6.26
C LYS A 329 9.88 27.48 7.38
N GLN A 330 10.98 28.22 7.26
CA GLN A 330 11.44 29.08 8.34
C GLN A 330 10.47 30.25 8.60
N LYS A 331 10.03 30.40 9.85
CA LYS A 331 8.95 31.35 10.24
C LYS A 331 9.20 32.80 9.79
N LYS A 332 10.45 33.25 9.84
CA LYS A 332 10.84 34.62 9.43
C LYS A 332 10.70 34.81 7.91
N LEU A 333 11.11 33.82 7.13
CA LEU A 333 10.97 33.82 5.68
C LEU A 333 9.49 33.80 5.28
N VAL A 334 8.72 32.86 5.85
CA VAL A 334 7.28 32.71 5.56
C VAL A 334 6.53 34.02 5.83
N ARG A 335 6.82 34.70 6.94
CA ARG A 335 6.22 36.00 7.27
C ARG A 335 6.59 37.08 6.26
N SER A 336 7.84 37.11 5.81
CA SER A 336 8.33 38.11 4.84
C SER A 336 7.71 37.89 3.46
N LEU A 337 7.50 36.63 3.06
CA LEU A 337 6.84 36.25 1.80
C LEU A 337 5.30 36.30 1.84
N GLN A 338 4.69 36.76 2.95
CA GLN A 338 3.27 37.10 2.97
C GLN A 338 2.97 38.30 2.07
N ASP A 339 3.95 39.17 1.84
CA ASP A 339 3.84 40.27 0.89
C ASP A 339 3.82 39.71 -0.55
N PRO A 340 2.72 39.90 -1.31
CA PRO A 340 2.60 39.43 -2.68
C PRO A 340 3.67 40.00 -3.62
N ASP A 341 4.20 41.21 -3.35
CA ASP A 341 5.23 41.83 -4.18
C ASP A 341 6.58 41.13 -4.00
N ARG A 342 6.94 40.80 -2.75
CA ARG A 342 8.13 39.99 -2.43
C ARG A 342 8.04 38.60 -3.04
N LEU A 343 6.89 37.93 -2.88
CA LEU A 343 6.68 36.59 -3.44
C LEU A 343 6.80 36.57 -4.97
N GLN A 344 6.23 37.57 -5.64
CA GLN A 344 6.29 37.68 -7.09
C GLN A 344 7.71 37.97 -7.58
N ALA A 345 8.46 38.84 -6.90
CA ALA A 345 9.85 39.11 -7.22
C ALA A 345 10.71 37.85 -7.11
N VAL A 346 10.50 37.05 -6.06
CA VAL A 346 11.17 35.74 -5.88
C VAL A 346 10.82 34.76 -7.01
N GLN A 347 9.56 34.65 -7.40
CA GLN A 347 9.15 33.76 -8.51
C GLN A 347 9.74 34.18 -9.86
N ARG A 348 9.80 35.49 -10.13
CA ARG A 348 10.46 36.00 -11.35
C ARG A 348 11.95 35.67 -11.34
N MET A 349 12.61 35.88 -10.21
CA MET A 349 14.03 35.57 -10.04
C MET A 349 14.30 34.08 -10.19
N GLU A 350 13.45 33.22 -9.63
CA GLU A 350 13.50 31.75 -9.81
C GLU A 350 13.46 31.39 -11.30
N GLY A 351 12.56 32.00 -12.08
CA GLY A 351 12.49 31.82 -13.53
C GLY A 351 13.69 32.37 -14.32
N VAL A 352 14.38 33.39 -13.81
CA VAL A 352 15.64 33.90 -14.41
C VAL A 352 16.77 32.90 -14.15
N ILE A 353 16.98 32.49 -12.90
CA ILE A 353 18.02 31.54 -12.51
C ILE A 353 17.87 30.20 -13.23
N LEU A 354 16.63 29.72 -13.41
CA LEU A 354 16.35 28.48 -14.14
C LEU A 354 16.73 28.59 -15.62
N ARG A 355 16.49 29.75 -16.26
CA ARG A 355 16.88 30.00 -17.65
C ARG A 355 18.39 30.13 -17.82
N GLU A 356 19.06 30.75 -16.85
CA GLU A 356 20.52 30.95 -16.88
C GLU A 356 21.31 29.72 -16.40
N LYS A 357 20.63 28.68 -15.89
CA LYS A 357 21.24 27.47 -15.29
C LYS A 357 22.22 27.76 -14.13
N LYS A 358 22.04 28.90 -13.45
CA LYS A 358 22.85 29.33 -12.30
C LYS A 358 22.33 28.84 -10.95
N GLY A 359 21.65 27.70 -10.95
CA GLY A 359 21.04 27.15 -9.73
C GLY A 359 22.04 26.82 -8.62
N HIS A 360 23.29 26.52 -9.00
CA HIS A 360 24.39 26.17 -8.11
C HIS A 360 24.92 27.38 -7.30
N GLU A 361 24.91 28.58 -7.87
CA GLU A 361 25.37 29.81 -7.19
C GLU A 361 24.54 30.13 -5.93
N LEU A 362 23.27 29.69 -5.89
CA LEU A 362 22.40 29.83 -4.72
C LEU A 362 22.78 28.88 -3.58
N GLU A 363 23.56 27.84 -3.86
CA GLU A 363 23.86 26.74 -2.94
C GLU A 363 25.25 26.85 -2.30
N GLU A 364 26.17 27.61 -2.92
CA GLU A 364 27.58 27.71 -2.51
C GLU A 364 27.77 28.15 -1.05
N ASP A 365 27.00 29.13 -0.59
CA ASP A 365 27.13 29.66 0.77
C ASP A 365 26.26 28.93 1.81
N LEU A 366 25.36 28.05 1.37
CA LEU A 366 24.51 27.28 2.28
C LEU A 366 25.28 26.06 2.78
N LEU A 367 24.92 25.52 3.95
CA LEU A 367 25.49 24.25 4.44
C LEU A 367 24.82 23.04 3.77
N PHE A 368 23.55 23.20 3.42
CA PHE A 368 22.79 22.27 2.59
C PHE A 368 21.69 23.03 1.85
N ALA A 369 21.28 22.52 0.71
CA ALA A 369 20.14 23.03 -0.05
C ALA A 369 19.00 22.01 -0.02
N MET A 370 17.77 22.52 -0.06
CA MET A 370 16.55 21.72 -0.02
C MET A 370 15.72 21.98 -1.27
N ASP A 371 15.18 20.90 -1.83
CA ASP A 371 14.07 20.98 -2.76
C ASP A 371 12.78 20.56 -2.04
N GLU A 372 11.89 21.52 -1.81
CA GLU A 372 10.61 21.27 -1.12
C GLU A 372 9.66 20.40 -1.97
N LYS A 373 9.76 20.46 -3.31
CA LYS A 373 8.90 19.67 -4.21
C LYS A 373 9.35 18.22 -4.26
N GLU A 374 10.66 18.01 -4.39
CA GLU A 374 11.23 16.66 -4.46
C GLU A 374 11.49 16.03 -3.08
N LYS A 375 11.32 16.81 -1.99
CA LYS A 375 11.65 16.42 -0.62
C LYS A 375 13.08 15.86 -0.53
N SER A 376 14.02 16.52 -1.21
CA SER A 376 15.42 16.14 -1.27
C SER A 376 16.28 17.18 -0.55
N ILE A 377 17.42 16.72 -0.01
CA ILE A 377 18.41 17.57 0.64
C ILE A 377 19.76 17.25 0.00
N SER A 378 20.49 18.28 -0.42
CA SER A 378 21.85 18.14 -0.93
C SER A 378 22.84 18.83 0.01
N LEU A 379 23.89 18.10 0.40
CA LEU A 379 25.00 18.63 1.19
C LEU A 379 25.93 19.45 0.28
N SER A 380 26.13 20.73 0.63
CA SER A 380 27.10 21.59 -0.04
C SER A 380 28.54 21.26 0.38
N GLU A 381 29.54 21.81 -0.31
CA GLU A 381 30.94 21.68 0.09
C GLU A 381 31.20 22.22 1.51
N VAL A 382 30.59 23.35 1.87
CA VAL A 382 30.71 23.96 3.19
C VAL A 382 30.09 23.04 4.25
N GLY A 383 28.96 22.40 3.93
CA GLY A 383 28.33 21.40 4.77
C GLY A 383 29.21 20.17 5.01
N ARG A 384 29.81 19.62 3.94
CA ARG A 384 30.71 18.46 4.01
C ARG A 384 31.93 18.76 4.89
N LYS A 385 32.58 19.91 4.71
CA LYS A 385 33.70 20.37 5.55
C LYS A 385 33.31 20.55 7.02
N THR A 386 32.07 20.95 7.28
CA THR A 386 31.56 21.13 8.65
C THR A 386 31.30 19.80 9.35
N LEU A 387 30.81 18.78 8.61
CA LEU A 387 30.56 17.44 9.13
C LEU A 387 31.83 16.60 9.28
N SER A 388 32.78 16.72 8.35
CA SER A 388 34.06 16.02 8.39
C SER A 388 35.23 17.00 8.24
N PRO A 389 35.60 17.72 9.32
CA PRO A 389 36.70 18.68 9.27
C PRO A 389 38.09 17.99 9.18
N ASN A 390 38.18 16.72 9.57
CA ASN A 390 39.45 15.98 9.65
C ASN A 390 39.67 14.98 8.50
N ASP A 391 38.64 14.70 7.70
CA ASP A 391 38.72 13.78 6.55
C ASP A 391 37.95 14.38 5.35
N PRO A 392 38.66 15.06 4.42
CA PRO A 392 38.07 15.65 3.23
C PRO A 392 37.47 14.62 2.27
N ASP A 393 38.01 13.40 2.28
CA ASP A 393 37.67 12.33 1.34
C ASP A 393 36.55 11.43 1.89
N PHE A 394 36.06 11.70 3.10
CA PHE A 394 34.95 10.97 3.71
C PHE A 394 33.68 10.91 2.82
N PHE A 395 33.42 11.99 2.08
CA PHE A 395 32.26 12.11 1.18
C PHE A 395 32.57 11.71 -0.27
N LEU A 396 33.78 11.21 -0.55
CA LEU A 396 34.15 10.65 -1.85
C LEU A 396 34.04 9.12 -1.75
N LEU A 397 33.03 8.55 -2.40
CA LEU A 397 32.90 7.10 -2.56
C LEU A 397 33.65 6.71 -3.84
N GLU A 398 34.83 6.11 -3.70
CA GLU A 398 35.56 5.51 -4.82
C GLU A 398 34.90 4.19 -5.21
N ASP A 399 34.95 3.84 -6.51
CA ASP A 399 34.40 2.57 -6.98
C ASP A 399 35.20 1.41 -6.35
N ILE A 400 34.49 0.47 -5.71
CA ILE A 400 35.10 -0.74 -5.14
C ILE A 400 35.87 -1.50 -6.22
N GLY A 401 35.39 -1.48 -7.47
CA GLY A 401 36.01 -2.15 -8.61
C GLY A 401 37.41 -1.62 -8.91
N ASP A 402 37.61 -0.30 -8.85
CA ASP A 402 38.91 0.32 -9.10
C ASP A 402 39.89 -0.02 -7.97
N GLY A 403 39.44 0.04 -6.72
CA GLY A 403 40.26 -0.34 -5.55
C GLY A 403 40.62 -1.82 -5.54
N ILE A 404 39.71 -2.71 -5.96
CA ILE A 404 40.01 -4.15 -6.11
C ILE A 404 40.98 -4.38 -7.27
N ALA A 405 40.79 -3.71 -8.41
CA ALA A 405 41.69 -3.81 -9.56
C ALA A 405 43.13 -3.39 -9.21
N GLU A 406 43.29 -2.32 -8.44
CA GLU A 406 44.61 -1.91 -7.92
C GLU A 406 45.23 -2.96 -7.00
N ILE A 407 44.44 -3.66 -6.18
CA ILE A 407 44.90 -4.78 -5.34
C ILE A 407 45.29 -6.00 -6.20
N GLU A 408 44.60 -6.24 -7.32
CA GLU A 408 44.98 -7.32 -8.27
C GLU A 408 46.34 -7.07 -8.90
N LEU A 409 46.62 -5.82 -9.29
CA LEU A 409 47.89 -5.42 -9.90
C LEU A 409 49.10 -5.55 -8.95
N GLN A 410 48.89 -5.66 -7.63
CA GLN A 410 49.99 -5.75 -6.66
C GLN A 410 50.59 -7.15 -6.59
N ASP A 411 51.92 -7.23 -6.55
CA ASP A 411 52.66 -8.49 -6.47
C ASP A 411 52.84 -8.94 -5.00
N ILE A 412 51.73 -9.36 -4.37
CA ILE A 412 51.64 -9.79 -2.96
C ILE A 412 50.96 -11.18 -2.85
N PRO A 413 51.24 -11.97 -1.78
CA PRO A 413 50.64 -13.29 -1.59
C PRO A 413 49.11 -13.28 -1.60
N GLU A 414 48.47 -14.31 -2.16
CA GLU A 414 47.02 -14.37 -2.36
C GLU A 414 46.22 -14.26 -1.05
N GLU A 415 46.70 -14.86 0.06
CA GLU A 415 46.10 -14.68 1.38
C GLU A 415 46.05 -13.20 1.82
N LYS A 416 47.07 -12.43 1.46
CA LYS A 416 47.17 -11.00 1.80
C LYS A 416 46.29 -10.17 0.87
N LYS A 417 46.17 -10.55 -0.41
CA LYS A 417 45.18 -9.94 -1.34
C LYS A 417 43.76 -10.14 -0.84
N GLN A 418 43.41 -11.36 -0.42
CA GLN A 418 42.08 -11.65 0.14
C GLN A 418 41.78 -10.82 1.39
N GLU A 419 42.76 -10.64 2.28
CA GLU A 419 42.59 -9.80 3.47
C GLU A 419 42.43 -8.30 3.11
N LEU A 420 43.23 -7.79 2.18
CA LEU A 420 43.12 -6.42 1.65
C LEU A 420 41.78 -6.17 0.95
N ARG A 421 41.30 -7.13 0.13
CA ARG A 421 39.96 -7.07 -0.47
C ARG A 421 38.90 -6.99 0.62
N ARG A 422 38.98 -7.84 1.65
CA ARG A 422 38.02 -7.85 2.77
C ARG A 422 38.03 -6.53 3.56
N GLN A 423 39.21 -5.95 3.80
CA GLN A 423 39.35 -4.66 4.45
C GLN A 423 38.76 -3.53 3.62
N THR A 424 39.12 -3.44 2.34
CA THR A 424 38.61 -2.44 1.40
C THR A 424 37.09 -2.51 1.29
N TYR A 425 36.53 -3.72 1.19
CA TYR A 425 35.09 -3.94 1.17
C TYR A 425 34.42 -3.51 2.48
N SER A 426 35.05 -3.80 3.63
CA SER A 426 34.53 -3.39 4.94
C SER A 426 34.59 -1.88 5.14
N GLU A 427 35.65 -1.21 4.71
CA GLU A 427 35.81 0.24 4.83
C GLU A 427 34.84 0.98 3.91
N HIS A 428 34.72 0.53 2.67
CA HIS A 428 33.73 1.06 1.73
C HIS A 428 32.30 0.87 2.27
N SER A 429 31.97 -0.32 2.77
CA SER A 429 30.67 -0.59 3.41
C SER A 429 30.42 0.32 4.61
N HIS A 430 31.42 0.55 5.47
CA HIS A 430 31.29 1.46 6.61
C HIS A 430 31.09 2.92 6.19
N LYS A 431 31.82 3.40 5.17
CA LYS A 431 31.67 4.76 4.65
C LYS A 431 30.28 4.96 4.02
N ALA A 432 29.85 4.03 3.17
CA ALA A 432 28.53 4.06 2.54
C ALA A 432 27.40 4.09 3.59
N GLU A 433 27.49 3.25 4.63
CA GLU A 433 26.51 3.21 5.73
C GLU A 433 26.50 4.52 6.53
N ALA A 434 27.68 5.11 6.79
CA ALA A 434 27.76 6.38 7.50
C ALA A 434 27.14 7.55 6.71
N LEU A 435 27.42 7.63 5.40
CA LEU A 435 26.83 8.63 4.51
C LEU A 435 25.32 8.50 4.44
N HIS A 436 24.82 7.27 4.31
CA HIS A 436 23.40 6.98 4.34
C HIS A 436 22.75 7.45 5.66
N ASN A 437 23.34 7.10 6.81
CA ASN A 437 22.83 7.52 8.12
C ASN A 437 22.79 9.06 8.28
N ILE A 438 23.78 9.78 7.74
CA ILE A 438 23.83 11.25 7.76
C ILE A 438 22.71 11.85 6.90
N ASP A 439 22.49 11.32 5.68
CA ASP A 439 21.41 11.77 4.80
C ASP A 439 20.03 11.59 5.46
N GLN A 440 19.77 10.41 6.03
CA GLN A 440 18.50 10.13 6.71
C GLN A 440 18.29 11.02 7.94
N LEU A 441 19.34 11.31 8.71
CA LEU A 441 19.26 12.27 9.82
C LEU A 441 18.92 13.68 9.32
N LEU A 442 19.56 14.15 8.24
CA LEU A 442 19.25 15.47 7.68
C LEU A 442 17.79 15.56 7.24
N ARG A 443 17.29 14.54 6.53
CA ARG A 443 15.88 14.42 6.15
C ARG A 443 14.97 14.43 7.37
N ALA A 444 15.28 13.63 8.39
CA ALA A 444 14.51 13.57 9.63
C ALA A 444 14.43 14.93 10.34
N PHE A 445 15.52 15.72 10.36
CA PHE A 445 15.55 17.03 11.02
C PHE A 445 14.81 18.13 10.24
N GLN A 446 14.89 18.14 8.90
CA GLN A 446 14.37 19.25 8.08
C GLN A 446 13.01 18.99 7.40
N LEU A 447 12.75 17.77 6.97
CA LEU A 447 11.54 17.45 6.19
C LEU A 447 10.38 16.99 7.07
N TYR A 448 10.69 16.36 8.21
CA TYR A 448 9.71 15.76 9.10
C TYR A 448 9.60 16.54 10.40
N GLU A 449 8.40 17.01 10.69
CA GLU A 449 8.05 17.76 11.89
C GLU A 449 7.23 16.91 12.85
N LYS A 450 7.52 17.09 14.13
CA LYS A 450 6.75 16.48 15.20
C LYS A 450 5.35 17.09 15.23
N ASP A 451 4.36 16.23 15.45
CA ASP A 451 2.94 16.52 15.47
C ASP A 451 2.33 16.85 14.08
N VAL A 452 3.11 16.71 13.01
CA VAL A 452 2.63 16.85 11.62
C VAL A 452 2.75 15.52 10.87
N GLU A 453 3.97 15.03 10.67
CA GLU A 453 4.21 13.74 9.99
C GLU A 453 4.35 12.56 10.95
N TYR A 454 4.67 12.82 12.21
CA TYR A 454 4.78 11.80 13.25
C TYR A 454 4.52 12.39 14.64
N VAL A 455 4.14 11.54 15.58
CA VAL A 455 4.06 11.87 17.01
C VAL A 455 4.97 10.94 17.81
N VAL A 456 5.32 11.36 19.03
CA VAL A 456 6.03 10.50 19.98
C VAL A 456 5.07 10.08 21.08
N GLN A 457 4.73 8.79 21.15
CA GLN A 457 3.85 8.20 22.16
C GLN A 457 4.54 6.99 22.80
N ASP A 458 4.45 6.86 24.13
CA ASP A 458 5.07 5.78 24.90
C ASP A 458 6.57 5.56 24.61
N GLY A 459 7.29 6.66 24.34
CA GLY A 459 8.69 6.61 23.92
C GLY A 459 8.88 5.91 22.58
N ARG A 460 7.99 6.14 21.62
CA ARG A 460 8.04 5.57 20.26
C ARG A 460 7.58 6.60 19.24
N VAL A 461 8.20 6.59 18.07
CA VAL A 461 7.75 7.36 16.91
C VAL A 461 6.57 6.61 16.27
N VAL A 462 5.45 7.31 16.06
CA VAL A 462 4.26 6.79 15.37
C VAL A 462 3.92 7.73 14.22
N ILE A 463 3.77 7.18 13.02
CA ILE A 463 3.49 7.97 11.81
C ILE A 463 2.07 8.52 11.89
N VAL A 464 1.91 9.77 11.47
CA VAL A 464 0.62 10.41 11.24
C VAL A 464 0.36 10.42 9.74
N ASP A 465 -0.77 9.87 9.32
CA ASP A 465 -1.24 10.05 7.95
C ASP A 465 -1.56 11.53 7.73
N GLN A 466 -0.86 12.17 6.80
CA GLN A 466 -1.00 13.60 6.51
C GLN A 466 -2.39 13.98 6.00
N PHE A 467 -3.08 13.05 5.34
CA PHE A 467 -4.44 13.27 4.91
C PHE A 467 -5.34 13.13 6.11
N THR A 468 -5.45 11.92 6.67
CA THR A 468 -6.50 11.64 7.66
C THR A 468 -6.20 12.14 9.08
N GLY A 469 -4.96 12.54 9.39
CA GLY A 469 -4.49 12.84 10.74
C GLY A 469 -4.47 11.62 11.67
N ARG A 470 -4.61 10.41 11.12
CA ARG A 470 -4.63 9.15 11.87
C ARG A 470 -3.24 8.73 12.28
N LEU A 471 -3.15 8.17 13.48
CA LEU A 471 -1.96 7.45 13.90
C LEU A 471 -1.94 6.09 13.19
N MET A 472 -0.81 5.75 12.59
CA MET A 472 -0.60 4.48 11.90
C MET A 472 0.33 3.57 12.73
N PRO A 473 -0.16 2.98 13.84
CA PRO A 473 0.64 2.09 14.66
C PRO A 473 1.04 0.85 13.85
N GLY A 474 2.31 0.45 13.97
CA GLY A 474 2.88 -0.67 13.22
C GLY A 474 3.47 -0.30 11.85
N ARG A 475 3.20 0.90 11.32
CA ARG A 475 3.91 1.42 10.14
C ARG A 475 5.21 2.12 10.55
N ARG A 476 6.26 1.92 9.76
CA ARG A 476 7.57 2.57 9.90
C ARG A 476 7.95 3.23 8.58
N PHE A 477 8.74 4.30 8.65
CA PHE A 477 9.35 4.87 7.47
C PHE A 477 10.46 3.93 7.00
N SER A 478 10.58 3.72 5.69
CA SER A 478 11.59 2.84 5.10
C SER A 478 12.97 3.51 5.08
N ASP A 479 13.98 2.75 4.64
CA ASP A 479 15.30 3.28 4.28
C ASP A 479 16.03 3.97 5.47
N GLY A 480 15.88 3.43 6.68
CA GLY A 480 16.54 3.96 7.88
C GLY A 480 15.97 5.28 8.42
N LEU A 481 15.00 5.91 7.72
CA LEU A 481 14.43 7.19 8.12
C LEU A 481 13.69 7.12 9.46
N HIS A 482 13.03 5.99 9.76
CA HIS A 482 12.32 5.84 11.03
C HIS A 482 13.30 5.76 12.20
N GLU A 483 14.40 5.05 12.02
CA GLU A 483 15.51 4.95 12.95
C GLU A 483 16.18 6.31 13.13
N ALA A 484 16.32 7.10 12.06
CA ALA A 484 16.80 8.47 12.12
C ALA A 484 15.85 9.39 12.91
N LEU A 485 14.52 9.22 12.79
CA LEU A 485 13.51 9.93 13.60
C LEU A 485 13.53 9.49 15.07
N GLU A 486 13.66 8.19 15.33
CA GLU A 486 13.86 7.66 16.69
C GLU A 486 15.13 8.26 17.30
N ALA A 487 16.23 8.34 16.53
CA ALA A 487 17.46 9.00 16.95
C ALA A 487 17.26 10.50 17.20
N LYS A 488 16.61 11.23 16.26
CA LYS A 488 16.30 12.67 16.38
C LYS A 488 15.61 12.98 17.70
N GLU A 489 14.54 12.24 18.01
CA GLU A 489 13.72 12.41 19.22
C GLU A 489 14.35 11.80 20.49
N ASN A 490 15.54 11.20 20.37
CA ASN A 490 16.27 10.55 21.47
C ASN A 490 15.49 9.38 22.10
N VAL A 491 14.83 8.61 21.24
CA VAL A 491 14.05 7.41 21.53
C VAL A 491 14.92 6.15 21.33
N GLU A 492 14.51 5.01 21.90
CA GLU A 492 15.16 3.72 21.64
C GLU A 492 15.06 3.36 20.15
N ILE A 493 16.21 3.32 19.48
CA ILE A 493 16.34 2.92 18.08
C ILE A 493 16.18 1.41 18.01
N ARG A 494 15.11 0.94 17.38
CA ARG A 494 14.94 -0.50 17.18
C ARG A 494 15.76 -0.97 15.99
N SER A 495 16.04 -2.26 15.96
CA SER A 495 16.67 -2.92 14.81
C SER A 495 15.92 -2.57 13.52
N GLU A 496 16.70 -2.31 12.48
CA GLU A 496 16.21 -2.11 11.12
C GLU A 496 15.22 -3.19 10.72
N THR A 497 14.26 -2.79 9.90
CA THR A 497 13.30 -3.70 9.29
C THR A 497 13.56 -3.78 7.80
N GLN A 498 13.69 -5.00 7.29
CA GLN A 498 13.86 -5.26 5.86
C GLN A 498 12.51 -5.65 5.25
N THR A 499 12.26 -5.23 4.02
CA THR A 499 11.10 -5.66 3.23
C THR A 499 11.21 -7.15 2.92
N LEU A 500 10.22 -7.92 3.39
CA LEU A 500 10.08 -9.35 3.11
C LEU A 500 9.23 -9.60 1.85
N ALA A 501 8.17 -8.82 1.70
CA ALA A 501 7.27 -8.90 0.56
C ALA A 501 6.64 -7.53 0.31
N THR A 502 6.43 -7.19 -0.96
CA THR A 502 5.81 -5.93 -1.36
C THR A 502 4.98 -6.13 -2.62
N ILE A 503 3.86 -5.42 -2.73
CA ILE A 503 3.07 -5.30 -3.95
C ILE A 503 2.39 -3.93 -4.00
N THR A 504 2.32 -3.32 -5.18
CA THR A 504 1.50 -2.13 -5.38
C THR A 504 0.02 -2.49 -5.47
N ILE A 505 -0.86 -1.60 -5.01
CA ILE A 505 -2.32 -1.80 -5.13
C ILE A 505 -2.70 -1.98 -6.60
N GLN A 506 -2.03 -1.26 -7.50
CA GLN A 506 -2.18 -1.37 -8.94
C GLN A 506 -1.95 -2.80 -9.44
N ASN A 507 -0.76 -3.36 -9.20
CA ASN A 507 -0.43 -4.70 -9.68
C ASN A 507 -1.23 -5.78 -8.96
N TYR A 508 -1.63 -5.58 -7.70
CA TYR A 508 -2.55 -6.48 -7.01
C TYR A 508 -3.89 -6.62 -7.76
N PHE A 509 -4.53 -5.50 -8.10
CA PHE A 509 -5.82 -5.54 -8.78
C PHE A 509 -5.74 -5.96 -10.25
N ARG A 510 -4.58 -5.77 -10.91
CA ARG A 510 -4.34 -6.28 -12.27
C ARG A 510 -4.31 -7.81 -12.37
N MET A 511 -4.12 -8.52 -11.26
CA MET A 511 -4.17 -10.00 -11.25
C MET A 511 -5.58 -10.56 -11.39
N TYR A 512 -6.63 -9.76 -11.16
CA TYR A 512 -8.00 -10.24 -11.30
C TYR A 512 -8.36 -10.46 -12.76
N SER A 513 -9.02 -11.58 -13.07
CA SER A 513 -9.48 -11.86 -14.43
C SER A 513 -10.47 -10.82 -14.92
N LYS A 514 -11.31 -10.29 -14.02
CA LYS A 514 -12.25 -9.20 -14.30
C LYS A 514 -12.27 -8.22 -13.12
N LEU A 515 -11.94 -6.95 -13.40
CA LEU A 515 -11.90 -5.85 -12.43
C LEU A 515 -12.99 -4.83 -12.78
N ALA A 516 -13.76 -4.41 -11.80
CA ALA A 516 -14.77 -3.36 -11.93
C ALA A 516 -14.72 -2.40 -10.74
N GLY A 517 -15.33 -1.23 -10.87
CA GLY A 517 -15.36 -0.27 -9.78
C GLY A 517 -16.58 0.64 -9.80
N MET A 518 -16.94 1.17 -8.65
CA MET A 518 -18.01 2.16 -8.54
C MET A 518 -17.55 3.33 -7.68
N THR A 519 -17.98 4.55 -8.03
CA THR A 519 -17.70 5.76 -7.25
C THR A 519 -18.65 6.87 -7.66
N GLY A 520 -18.71 7.95 -6.88
CA GLY A 520 -19.43 9.17 -7.29
C GLY A 520 -18.63 10.11 -8.19
N THR A 521 -17.33 9.86 -8.40
CA THR A 521 -16.44 10.85 -9.02
C THR A 521 -15.25 10.21 -9.75
N ALA A 522 -15.46 9.49 -10.86
CA ALA A 522 -14.39 8.83 -11.62
C ALA A 522 -13.95 9.57 -12.88
N GLU A 523 -14.83 10.36 -13.50
CA GLU A 523 -14.64 10.99 -14.82
C GLU A 523 -13.38 11.85 -14.87
N THR A 524 -13.00 12.47 -13.74
CA THR A 524 -11.81 13.30 -13.64
C THR A 524 -10.52 12.51 -13.85
N GLU A 525 -10.50 11.23 -13.47
CA GLU A 525 -9.34 10.34 -13.53
C GLU A 525 -9.52 9.23 -14.59
N ALA A 526 -10.46 9.39 -15.53
CA ALA A 526 -10.75 8.38 -16.55
C ALA A 526 -9.51 7.98 -17.37
N ASP A 527 -8.65 8.95 -17.70
CA ASP A 527 -7.39 8.69 -18.42
C ASP A 527 -6.41 7.85 -17.57
N GLU A 528 -6.40 8.03 -16.24
CA GLU A 528 -5.58 7.24 -15.31
C GLU A 528 -6.12 5.80 -15.21
N PHE A 529 -7.43 5.63 -15.07
CA PHE A 529 -8.07 4.30 -15.03
C PHE A 529 -7.87 3.51 -16.33
N GLU A 530 -8.00 4.16 -17.50
CA GLU A 530 -7.79 3.52 -18.80
C GLU A 530 -6.31 3.14 -19.00
N SER A 531 -5.37 4.01 -18.62
CA SER A 531 -3.94 3.77 -18.86
C SER A 531 -3.30 2.75 -17.92
N ILE A 532 -3.73 2.67 -16.66
CA ILE A 532 -3.14 1.75 -15.66
C ILE A 532 -3.90 0.42 -15.61
N TYR A 533 -5.24 0.48 -15.63
CA TYR A 533 -6.09 -0.68 -15.35
C TYR A 533 -6.90 -1.15 -16.56
N THR A 534 -6.84 -0.43 -17.70
CA THR A 534 -7.71 -0.67 -18.86
C THR A 534 -9.21 -0.57 -18.49
N LEU A 535 -9.54 0.25 -17.50
CA LEU A 535 -10.91 0.46 -17.03
C LEU A 535 -11.53 1.70 -17.68
N ASP A 536 -12.61 1.49 -18.43
CA ASP A 536 -13.39 2.59 -19.00
C ASP A 536 -14.40 3.13 -17.98
N VAL A 537 -14.58 4.46 -17.95
CA VAL A 537 -15.53 5.14 -17.05
C VAL A 537 -16.84 5.45 -17.77
N VAL A 538 -17.95 5.03 -17.18
CA VAL A 538 -19.31 5.32 -17.65
C VAL A 538 -20.04 6.14 -16.60
N VAL A 539 -20.50 7.33 -16.98
CA VAL A 539 -21.26 8.22 -16.09
C VAL A 539 -22.74 7.85 -16.17
N ILE A 540 -23.25 7.26 -15.09
CA ILE A 540 -24.64 6.83 -15.00
C ILE A 540 -25.52 8.04 -14.65
N PRO A 541 -26.66 8.25 -15.34
CA PRO A 541 -27.58 9.33 -15.01
C PRO A 541 -28.17 9.14 -13.60
N THR A 542 -28.46 10.25 -12.93
CA THR A 542 -29.18 10.23 -11.64
C THR A 542 -30.64 9.85 -11.85
N ASN A 543 -31.20 9.04 -10.95
CA ASN A 543 -32.62 8.68 -10.96
C ASN A 543 -33.54 9.93 -10.96
N VAL A 544 -33.15 10.94 -10.17
CA VAL A 544 -33.86 12.22 -10.07
C VAL A 544 -32.88 13.38 -10.35
N PRO A 545 -33.25 14.40 -11.15
CA PRO A 545 -32.38 15.53 -11.45
C PRO A 545 -31.89 16.27 -10.21
N VAL A 546 -30.60 16.62 -10.17
CA VAL A 546 -29.99 17.35 -9.06
C VAL A 546 -30.38 18.83 -9.11
N ILE A 547 -31.00 19.33 -8.05
CA ILE A 547 -31.41 20.75 -7.90
C ILE A 547 -30.53 21.54 -6.92
N ARG A 548 -29.41 20.96 -6.47
CA ARG A 548 -28.47 21.60 -5.53
C ARG A 548 -27.90 22.92 -6.08
N GLN A 549 -27.79 23.93 -5.21
CA GLN A 549 -27.13 25.19 -5.54
C GLN A 549 -25.65 25.20 -5.11
N ASP A 550 -24.73 25.21 -6.07
CA ASP A 550 -23.29 25.34 -5.81
C ASP A 550 -22.85 26.81 -5.96
N PHE A 551 -22.55 27.50 -4.85
CA PHE A 551 -22.09 28.89 -4.84
C PHE A 551 -20.61 29.01 -5.29
N ASN A 552 -20.21 30.21 -5.71
CA ASN A 552 -18.80 30.48 -6.01
C ASN A 552 -17.93 30.43 -4.74
N ASP A 553 -16.63 30.26 -4.96
CA ASP A 553 -15.66 30.26 -3.87
C ASP A 553 -15.48 31.68 -3.32
N GLN A 554 -15.45 31.82 -1.99
CA GLN A 554 -15.09 33.07 -1.32
C GLN A 554 -13.64 33.04 -0.89
N VAL A 555 -12.83 33.95 -1.43
CA VAL A 555 -11.39 34.04 -1.15
C VAL A 555 -11.09 35.24 -0.25
N TYR A 556 -10.36 34.98 0.82
CA TYR A 556 -9.94 35.95 1.85
C TYR A 556 -8.42 36.16 1.81
N ARG A 557 -7.94 37.29 2.32
CA ARG A 557 -6.49 37.57 2.38
C ARG A 557 -5.79 36.71 3.43
N THR A 558 -6.42 36.54 4.60
CA THR A 558 -5.82 35.81 5.73
C THR A 558 -6.67 34.63 6.19
N ARG A 559 -6.04 33.61 6.80
CA ARG A 559 -6.76 32.49 7.44
C ARG A 559 -7.71 32.97 8.55
N ARG A 560 -7.34 34.04 9.25
CA ARG A 560 -8.15 34.60 10.34
C ARG A 560 -9.49 35.16 9.84
N GLU A 561 -9.48 35.92 8.76
CA GLU A 561 -10.70 36.43 8.11
C GLU A 561 -11.57 35.29 7.59
N LYS A 562 -10.95 34.32 6.90
CA LYS A 562 -11.62 33.10 6.41
C LYS A 562 -12.39 32.39 7.53
N TYR A 563 -11.73 32.07 8.64
CA TYR A 563 -12.37 31.35 9.75
C TYR A 563 -13.45 32.18 10.44
N LYS A 564 -13.27 33.51 10.56
CA LYS A 564 -14.32 34.38 11.08
C LYS A 564 -15.58 34.32 10.20
N ALA A 565 -15.43 34.43 8.88
CA ALA A 565 -16.55 34.36 7.93
C ALA A 565 -17.26 33.00 7.96
N ILE A 566 -16.51 31.89 8.04
CA ILE A 566 -17.08 30.55 8.19
C ILE A 566 -17.96 30.47 9.45
N ILE A 567 -17.47 30.96 10.59
CA ILE A 567 -18.20 30.90 11.86
C ILE A 567 -19.44 31.79 11.84
N ASP A 568 -19.35 32.99 11.27
CA ASP A 568 -20.48 33.91 11.14
C ASP A 568 -21.57 33.32 10.19
N GLU A 569 -21.18 32.63 9.11
CA GLU A 569 -22.13 31.91 8.25
C GLU A 569 -22.77 30.70 8.96
N ILE A 570 -21.99 29.90 9.70
CA ILE A 570 -22.53 28.80 10.50
C ILE A 570 -23.55 29.33 11.51
N GLN A 571 -23.26 30.45 12.17
CA GLN A 571 -24.18 31.06 13.13
C GLN A 571 -25.48 31.49 12.44
N ARG A 572 -25.41 32.10 11.26
CA ARG A 572 -26.59 32.51 10.47
C ARG A 572 -27.45 31.29 10.10
N LEU A 573 -26.84 30.25 9.53
CA LEU A 573 -27.53 29.03 9.09
C LEU A 573 -28.12 28.24 10.27
N HIS A 574 -27.39 28.15 11.38
CA HIS A 574 -27.85 27.46 12.59
C HIS A 574 -29.06 28.19 13.21
N SER A 575 -29.10 29.53 13.17
CA SER A 575 -30.26 30.31 13.63
C SER A 575 -31.53 30.06 12.80
N MET A 576 -31.37 29.62 11.55
CA MET A 576 -32.46 29.20 10.65
C MET A 576 -32.82 27.71 10.82
N ASN A 577 -32.20 27.00 11.78
CA ASN A 577 -32.31 25.56 11.98
C ASN A 577 -31.88 24.70 10.77
N GLN A 578 -31.07 25.26 9.86
CA GLN A 578 -30.54 24.52 8.72
C GLN A 578 -29.43 23.57 9.18
N PRO A 579 -29.41 22.29 8.76
CA PRO A 579 -28.29 21.40 9.03
C PRO A 579 -27.05 21.81 8.21
N ILE A 580 -25.88 21.68 8.83
CA ILE A 580 -24.61 22.16 8.28
C ILE A 580 -23.57 21.05 8.37
N LEU A 581 -22.92 20.77 7.25
CA LEU A 581 -21.72 19.93 7.18
C LEU A 581 -20.51 20.79 6.83
N VAL A 582 -19.51 20.81 7.70
CA VAL A 582 -18.27 21.57 7.52
C VAL A 582 -17.12 20.61 7.20
N GLY A 583 -16.62 20.64 5.97
CA GLY A 583 -15.46 19.86 5.53
C GLY A 583 -14.15 20.60 5.76
N THR A 584 -13.22 19.96 6.45
CA THR A 584 -11.86 20.46 6.69
C THR A 584 -10.82 19.56 6.04
N VAL A 585 -9.59 20.05 5.88
CA VAL A 585 -8.48 19.26 5.29
C VAL A 585 -7.60 18.58 6.33
N SER A 586 -7.71 18.94 7.61
CA SER A 586 -6.89 18.37 8.68
C SER A 586 -7.60 18.38 10.03
N VAL A 587 -7.18 17.48 10.92
CA VAL A 587 -7.73 17.35 12.29
C VAL A 587 -7.51 18.64 13.08
N ASP A 588 -6.36 19.30 12.93
CA ASP A 588 -6.05 20.55 13.62
C ASP A 588 -7.03 21.66 13.29
N ILE A 589 -7.44 21.77 12.01
CA ILE A 589 -8.43 22.75 11.57
C ILE A 589 -9.80 22.40 12.15
N SER A 590 -10.17 21.12 12.20
CA SER A 590 -11.40 20.67 12.83
C SER A 590 -11.45 21.02 14.32
N GLU A 591 -10.35 20.82 15.05
CA GLU A 591 -10.26 21.20 16.47
C GLU A 591 -10.28 22.71 16.67
N LEU A 592 -9.62 23.48 15.81
CA LEU A 592 -9.66 24.94 15.82
C LEU A 592 -11.09 25.45 15.65
N LEU A 593 -11.80 24.97 14.62
CA LEU A 593 -13.19 25.34 14.38
C LEU A 593 -14.10 24.91 15.52
N SER A 594 -13.88 23.72 16.09
CA SER A 594 -14.61 23.26 17.27
C SER A 594 -14.44 24.23 18.46
N LYS A 595 -13.21 24.67 18.74
CA LYS A 595 -12.93 25.66 19.80
C LYS A 595 -13.66 26.98 19.55
N LEU A 596 -13.67 27.47 18.30
CA LEU A 596 -14.36 28.71 17.92
C LEU A 596 -15.89 28.60 18.04
N LEU A 597 -16.47 27.46 17.64
CA LEU A 597 -17.91 27.20 17.79
C LEU A 597 -18.32 27.05 19.26
N LYS A 598 -17.50 26.41 20.10
CA LYS A 598 -17.73 26.34 21.56
C LYS A 598 -17.77 27.73 22.18
N ALA A 599 -16.88 28.64 21.75
CA ALA A 599 -16.88 30.03 22.22
C ALA A 599 -18.17 30.78 21.86
N ARG A 600 -18.81 30.44 20.73
CA ARG A 600 -20.12 30.97 20.30
C ARG A 600 -21.32 30.20 20.84
N LYS A 601 -21.11 29.17 21.67
CA LYS A 601 -22.14 28.28 22.24
C LYS A 601 -22.99 27.54 21.20
N ILE A 602 -22.41 27.21 20.04
CA ILE A 602 -23.08 26.43 19.00
C ILE A 602 -22.81 24.93 19.25
N PRO A 603 -23.83 24.09 19.48
CA PRO A 603 -23.66 22.65 19.63
C PRO A 603 -23.21 22.05 18.30
N HIS A 604 -22.18 21.20 18.33
CA HIS A 604 -21.64 20.56 17.14
C HIS A 604 -20.97 19.23 17.46
N SER A 605 -20.83 18.40 16.43
CA SER A 605 -20.09 17.13 16.47
C SER A 605 -18.85 17.22 15.57
N VAL A 606 -17.78 16.53 15.93
CA VAL A 606 -16.53 16.48 15.16
C VAL A 606 -16.22 15.04 14.78
N LEU A 607 -15.94 14.81 13.51
CA LEU A 607 -15.59 13.51 12.93
C LEU A 607 -14.13 13.55 12.49
N ASN A 608 -13.30 12.69 13.07
CA ASN A 608 -11.86 12.68 12.88
C ASN A 608 -11.35 11.38 12.24
N ALA A 609 -12.25 10.60 11.64
CA ALA A 609 -11.95 9.31 11.03
C ALA A 609 -11.32 8.33 12.03
N LYS A 610 -11.63 8.36 13.34
CA LYS A 610 -11.03 7.47 14.34
C LYS A 610 -11.94 6.28 14.68
N HIS A 611 -13.23 6.52 14.83
CA HIS A 611 -14.19 5.52 15.27
C HIS A 611 -15.33 5.42 14.27
N HIS A 612 -15.16 4.59 13.24
CA HIS A 612 -16.06 4.49 12.10
C HIS A 612 -17.54 4.26 12.50
N LEU A 613 -17.80 3.37 13.45
CA LEU A 613 -19.15 3.08 13.94
C LEU A 613 -19.82 4.32 14.56
N GLN A 614 -19.15 4.94 15.55
CA GLN A 614 -19.67 6.15 16.21
C GLN A 614 -19.84 7.32 15.23
N GLU A 615 -18.92 7.46 14.28
CA GLU A 615 -18.99 8.48 13.24
C GLU A 615 -20.17 8.26 12.29
N ALA A 616 -20.47 7.00 11.93
CA ALA A 616 -21.63 6.66 11.12
C ALA A 616 -22.95 7.02 11.84
N GLU A 617 -23.05 6.77 13.15
CA GLU A 617 -24.21 7.18 13.95
C GLU A 617 -24.39 8.70 13.97
N ILE A 618 -23.29 9.45 14.14
CA ILE A 618 -23.32 10.92 14.14
C ILE A 618 -23.74 11.44 12.77
N ILE A 619 -23.19 10.88 11.68
CA ILE A 619 -23.52 11.26 10.30
C ILE A 619 -24.99 11.03 9.97
N THR A 620 -25.55 9.91 10.41
CA THR A 620 -26.96 9.58 10.17
C THR A 620 -27.89 10.64 10.79
N ARG A 621 -27.45 11.27 11.89
CA ARG A 621 -28.17 12.37 12.57
C ARG A 621 -27.79 13.77 12.07
N ALA A 622 -26.80 13.89 11.18
CA ALA A 622 -26.32 15.19 10.69
C ALA A 622 -27.35 15.92 9.82
N GLY A 623 -28.35 15.21 9.29
CA GLY A 623 -29.47 15.78 8.52
C GLY A 623 -30.64 16.26 9.37
N GLN A 624 -30.49 16.38 10.70
CA GLN A 624 -31.53 16.87 11.61
C GLN A 624 -31.50 18.38 11.81
N LYS A 625 -32.60 18.95 12.35
CA LYS A 625 -32.78 20.40 12.51
C LYS A 625 -31.67 21.01 13.36
N GLY A 626 -31.00 22.03 12.83
CA GLY A 626 -29.92 22.74 13.52
C GLY A 626 -28.66 21.91 13.79
N ALA A 627 -28.53 20.70 13.23
CA ALA A 627 -27.34 19.89 13.42
C ALA A 627 -26.12 20.54 12.75
N VAL A 628 -25.00 20.62 13.47
CA VAL A 628 -23.72 21.11 12.95
C VAL A 628 -22.68 20.01 13.09
N THR A 629 -22.15 19.56 11.96
CA THR A 629 -21.19 18.46 11.91
C THR A 629 -19.92 18.92 11.21
N ILE A 630 -18.77 18.80 11.88
CA ILE A 630 -17.45 19.03 11.30
C ILE A 630 -16.87 17.69 10.89
N ALA A 631 -16.48 17.54 9.63
CA ALA A 631 -15.85 16.34 9.09
C ALA A 631 -14.44 16.65 8.60
N THR A 632 -13.45 15.96 9.17
CA THR A 632 -12.07 16.01 8.68
C THR A 632 -11.94 15.18 7.40
N ASN A 633 -11.51 15.83 6.33
CA ASN A 633 -11.57 15.39 4.93
C ASN A 633 -12.95 14.86 4.54
N MET A 634 -13.10 13.54 4.68
CA MET A 634 -14.28 12.78 4.31
C MET A 634 -14.63 11.74 5.39
N ALA A 635 -14.33 12.05 6.67
CA ALA A 635 -14.83 11.26 7.79
C ALA A 635 -16.36 11.06 7.64
N GLY A 636 -16.84 9.84 7.91
CA GLY A 636 -18.22 9.46 7.61
C GLY A 636 -18.50 9.10 6.14
N ARG A 637 -17.48 8.67 5.38
CA ARG A 637 -17.67 8.08 4.03
C ARG A 637 -18.43 6.76 4.09
N GLY A 638 -19.20 6.50 3.04
CA GLY A 638 -20.05 5.32 2.92
C GLY A 638 -21.37 5.39 3.70
N THR A 639 -21.59 6.44 4.50
CA THR A 639 -22.85 6.67 5.23
C THR A 639 -23.63 7.84 4.62
N ASP A 640 -24.93 7.63 4.41
CA ASP A 640 -25.85 8.63 3.86
C ASP A 640 -26.36 9.60 4.93
N ILE A 641 -26.54 10.88 4.55
CA ILE A 641 -27.13 11.90 5.41
C ILE A 641 -28.60 12.03 5.03
N LYS A 642 -29.47 11.34 5.75
CA LYS A 642 -30.92 11.41 5.54
C LYS A 642 -31.46 12.74 6.08
N LEU A 643 -32.11 13.52 5.24
CA LEU A 643 -32.78 14.76 5.64
C LEU A 643 -34.10 14.46 6.35
N ALA A 644 -34.34 15.10 7.49
CA ALA A 644 -35.67 15.08 8.10
C ALA A 644 -36.68 15.86 7.21
N GLU A 645 -37.91 15.38 7.07
CA GLU A 645 -38.94 16.02 6.22
C GLU A 645 -39.11 17.51 6.51
N SER A 646 -39.04 17.85 7.80
CA SER A 646 -39.22 19.21 8.31
C SER A 646 -38.09 20.22 7.95
N ILE A 647 -37.10 19.81 7.16
CA ILE A 647 -35.94 20.61 6.72
C ILE A 647 -35.95 20.82 5.20
N LYS A 648 -36.76 20.07 4.45
CA LYS A 648 -36.86 20.24 2.98
C LYS A 648 -37.32 21.65 2.61
N GLU A 649 -38.12 22.26 3.49
CA GLU A 649 -38.54 23.65 3.44
C GLU A 649 -38.14 24.37 4.73
N LEU A 650 -37.49 25.54 4.61
CA LEU A 650 -37.10 26.38 5.74
C LEU A 650 -37.79 27.74 5.63
N THR A 651 -37.98 28.42 6.76
CA THR A 651 -38.51 29.79 6.78
C THR A 651 -37.36 30.76 7.02
N ASP A 652 -37.20 31.75 6.14
CA ASP A 652 -36.20 32.80 6.32
C ASP A 652 -36.59 33.77 7.46
N GLY A 653 -35.68 34.69 7.83
CA GLY A 653 -35.95 35.72 8.84
C GLY A 653 -37.02 36.74 8.45
N SER A 654 -37.51 36.68 7.20
CA SER A 654 -38.56 37.52 6.62
C SER A 654 -39.94 36.86 6.63
N GLY A 655 -40.02 35.58 7.01
CA GLY A 655 -41.26 34.79 7.00
C GLY A 655 -41.55 34.05 5.68
N ASN A 656 -40.63 34.06 4.71
CA ASN A 656 -40.78 33.37 3.43
C ASN A 656 -40.23 31.94 3.50
N THR A 657 -40.94 31.00 2.87
CA THR A 657 -40.42 29.64 2.66
C THR A 657 -39.32 29.64 1.61
N ILE A 658 -38.12 29.24 2.00
CA ILE A 658 -36.97 29.03 1.13
C ILE A 658 -36.69 27.52 0.98
N PRO A 659 -36.16 27.07 -0.18
CA PRO A 659 -35.68 25.71 -0.35
C PRO A 659 -34.66 25.41 0.74
N GLY A 660 -34.94 24.41 1.58
CA GLY A 660 -34.11 24.04 2.71
C GLY A 660 -33.03 23.04 2.31
N GLY A 661 -32.76 22.09 3.22
CA GLY A 661 -31.79 21.02 3.01
C GLY A 661 -30.40 21.29 3.57
N LEU A 662 -29.50 20.32 3.36
CA LEU A 662 -28.14 20.36 3.92
C LEU A 662 -27.30 21.45 3.27
N PHE A 663 -26.67 22.28 4.10
CA PHE A 663 -25.67 23.25 3.67
C PHE A 663 -24.26 22.69 3.89
N VAL A 664 -23.47 22.60 2.84
CA VAL A 664 -22.09 22.10 2.88
C VAL A 664 -21.10 23.25 2.79
N ILE A 665 -20.20 23.36 3.77
CA ILE A 665 -19.13 24.34 3.84
C ILE A 665 -17.79 23.65 3.65
N GLY A 666 -17.05 24.00 2.60
CA GLY A 666 -15.64 23.63 2.44
C GLY A 666 -14.75 24.72 3.04
N THR A 667 -13.83 24.37 3.94
CA THR A 667 -12.95 25.33 4.63
C THR A 667 -11.59 25.54 3.95
N ALA A 668 -11.33 24.72 2.93
CA ALA A 668 -10.25 24.83 1.97
C ALA A 668 -10.62 24.01 0.72
N ARG A 669 -9.86 24.17 -0.36
CA ARG A 669 -9.90 23.30 -1.54
C ARG A 669 -8.91 22.17 -1.32
N HIS A 670 -9.32 20.94 -1.61
CA HIS A 670 -8.40 19.81 -1.58
C HIS A 670 -7.46 19.85 -2.79
N GLU A 671 -6.38 19.07 -2.72
CA GLU A 671 -5.44 18.91 -3.84
C GLU A 671 -6.14 18.41 -5.11
N SER A 672 -7.15 17.55 -4.94
CA SER A 672 -7.99 17.04 -6.01
C SER A 672 -9.40 17.65 -5.98
N ARG A 673 -9.88 18.02 -7.17
CA ARG A 673 -11.24 18.48 -7.42
C ARG A 673 -12.27 17.40 -7.11
N ARG A 674 -11.87 16.13 -7.20
CA ARG A 674 -12.70 14.96 -6.92
C ARG A 674 -13.22 14.96 -5.48
N ILE A 675 -12.33 15.17 -4.51
CA ILE A 675 -12.65 15.22 -3.09
C ILE A 675 -13.62 16.37 -2.80
N ASP A 676 -13.41 17.54 -3.43
CA ASP A 676 -14.34 18.65 -3.32
C ASP A 676 -15.73 18.32 -3.86
N ARG A 677 -15.81 17.60 -5.00
CA ARG A 677 -17.09 17.13 -5.58
C ARG A 677 -17.78 16.14 -4.65
N GLN A 678 -17.03 15.24 -4.01
CA GLN A 678 -17.59 14.30 -3.03
C GLN A 678 -18.15 15.03 -1.80
N LEU A 679 -17.46 16.05 -1.30
CA LEU A 679 -17.96 16.89 -0.21
C LEU A 679 -19.27 17.57 -0.62
N ARG A 680 -19.34 18.18 -1.82
CA ARG A 680 -20.59 18.75 -2.34
C ARG A 680 -21.71 17.72 -2.49
N GLY A 681 -21.37 16.52 -2.96
CA GLY A 681 -22.28 15.37 -3.12
C GLY A 681 -22.86 14.82 -1.81
N ARG A 682 -22.47 15.37 -0.66
CA ARG A 682 -23.14 15.12 0.63
C ARG A 682 -24.52 15.79 0.72
N CYS A 683 -24.81 16.79 -0.11
CA CYS A 683 -26.13 17.42 -0.20
C CYS A 683 -26.74 17.31 -1.60
N GLY A 684 -28.07 17.46 -1.67
CA GLY A 684 -28.85 17.39 -2.90
C GLY A 684 -28.96 16.00 -3.51
N ARG A 685 -29.13 14.97 -2.67
CA ARG A 685 -29.25 13.56 -3.08
C ARG A 685 -30.68 13.26 -3.52
N GLN A 686 -30.86 12.42 -4.56
CA GLN A 686 -32.18 12.04 -5.08
C GLN A 686 -33.12 13.25 -5.32
N GLY A 687 -32.57 14.36 -5.81
CA GLY A 687 -33.32 15.59 -6.08
C GLY A 687 -33.67 16.44 -4.85
N ASP A 688 -33.11 16.14 -3.67
CA ASP A 688 -33.28 16.99 -2.50
C ASP A 688 -32.71 18.41 -2.74
N SER A 689 -33.28 19.40 -2.04
CA SER A 689 -32.69 20.74 -1.98
C SER A 689 -31.41 20.74 -1.15
N GLY A 690 -30.50 21.65 -1.45
CA GLY A 690 -29.24 21.78 -0.73
C GLY A 690 -28.34 22.84 -1.34
N ALA A 691 -27.32 23.23 -0.60
CA ALA A 691 -26.39 24.26 -1.03
C ALA A 691 -24.96 23.93 -0.63
N SER A 692 -23.98 24.36 -1.43
CA SER A 692 -22.57 24.24 -1.09
C SER A 692 -21.79 25.53 -1.33
N ARG A 693 -20.81 25.83 -0.48
CA ARG A 693 -19.88 26.95 -0.65
C ARG A 693 -18.49 26.61 -0.09
N PHE A 694 -17.44 27.06 -0.77
CA PHE A 694 -16.06 26.93 -0.30
C PHE A 694 -15.49 28.28 0.12
N TYR A 695 -14.70 28.27 1.20
CA TYR A 695 -14.01 29.41 1.78
C TYR A 695 -12.50 29.17 1.71
N LEU A 696 -11.75 30.13 1.19
CA LEU A 696 -10.31 29.98 0.90
C LEU A 696 -9.51 31.18 1.40
N SER A 697 -8.23 30.96 1.65
CA SER A 697 -7.26 32.00 2.01
C SER A 697 -6.07 31.98 1.06
N LEU A 698 -5.45 33.15 0.82
CA LEU A 698 -4.18 33.23 0.08
C LEU A 698 -3.02 32.51 0.80
N GLU A 699 -3.14 32.34 2.11
CA GLU A 699 -2.17 31.59 2.93
C GLU A 699 -2.40 30.06 2.88
N ASP A 700 -3.39 29.56 2.14
CA ASP A 700 -3.62 28.12 2.01
C ASP A 700 -2.59 27.49 1.05
N ASP A 701 -2.19 26.24 1.31
CA ASP A 701 -1.06 25.58 0.63
C ASP A 701 -1.23 25.47 -0.90
N LEU A 702 -2.47 25.34 -1.37
CA LEU A 702 -2.80 25.33 -2.80
C LEU A 702 -2.29 26.59 -3.52
N PHE A 703 -2.40 27.77 -2.88
CA PHE A 703 -1.93 29.02 -3.47
C PHE A 703 -0.41 29.18 -3.33
N ARG A 704 0.15 28.84 -2.15
CA ARG A 704 1.60 28.94 -1.91
C ARG A 704 2.42 28.13 -2.91
N LEU A 705 1.95 26.94 -3.27
CA LEU A 705 2.68 26.00 -4.10
C LEU A 705 2.37 26.12 -5.60
N PHE A 706 1.16 26.57 -5.98
CA PHE A 706 0.68 26.46 -7.37
C PHE A 706 0.00 27.73 -7.93
N ALA A 707 -0.04 28.85 -7.20
CA ALA A 707 -0.62 30.09 -7.72
C ALA A 707 0.18 30.62 -8.92
N SER A 708 -0.52 30.85 -10.03
CA SER A 708 0.07 31.52 -11.21
C SER A 708 0.10 33.04 -11.01
N GLU A 709 1.11 33.73 -11.54
CA GLU A 709 1.27 35.19 -11.51
C GLU A 709 -0.02 35.96 -11.90
N LYS A 710 -0.74 35.50 -12.94
CA LYS A 710 -2.00 36.12 -13.41
C LYS A 710 -3.13 36.09 -12.38
N LEU A 711 -3.14 35.08 -11.51
CA LEU A 711 -4.13 34.95 -10.44
C LEU A 711 -3.85 35.99 -9.34
N ILE A 712 -2.57 36.18 -9.00
CA ILE A 712 -2.10 37.21 -8.08
C ILE A 712 -2.43 38.62 -8.61
N ASP A 713 -2.14 38.89 -9.89
CA ASP A 713 -2.44 40.18 -10.52
C ASP A 713 -3.94 40.50 -10.60
N PHE A 714 -4.80 39.49 -10.85
CA PHE A 714 -6.25 39.65 -10.86
C PHE A 714 -6.79 40.00 -9.46
N MET A 715 -6.23 39.39 -8.41
CA MET A 715 -6.60 39.65 -7.03
C MET A 715 -6.15 41.03 -6.55
N LYS A 716 -4.99 41.53 -7.01
CA LYS A 716 -4.57 42.92 -6.78
C LYS A 716 -5.56 43.93 -7.37
N LYS A 717 -6.09 43.65 -8.57
CA LYS A 717 -7.02 44.57 -9.28
C LYS A 717 -8.47 44.46 -8.83
N SER A 718 -8.87 43.34 -8.23
CA SER A 718 -10.26 43.06 -7.86
C SER A 718 -10.50 43.06 -6.34
N GLY A 719 -9.45 43.22 -5.53
CA GLY A 719 -9.57 43.22 -4.07
C GLY A 719 -10.24 44.50 -3.57
N GLY A 720 -11.35 44.36 -2.84
CA GLY A 720 -11.99 45.46 -2.13
C GLY A 720 -11.02 46.18 -1.17
N GLU A 721 -11.23 47.47 -0.99
CA GLU A 721 -10.41 48.34 -0.13
C GLU A 721 -10.65 48.08 1.38
N GLY A 722 -11.63 47.25 1.76
CA GLY A 722 -11.98 46.97 3.16
C GLY A 722 -11.38 45.67 3.74
N GLU A 723 -11.09 45.67 5.06
CA GLU A 723 -10.76 44.45 5.83
C GLU A 723 -11.99 43.52 5.90
N GLY A 724 -11.82 42.23 5.58
CA GLY A 724 -12.86 41.21 5.72
C GLY A 724 -13.88 41.06 4.57
N GLU A 725 -13.75 41.78 3.45
CA GLU A 725 -14.60 41.57 2.27
C GLU A 725 -14.13 40.37 1.42
N PRO A 726 -15.02 39.41 1.08
CA PRO A 726 -14.66 38.27 0.23
C PRO A 726 -14.50 38.68 -1.23
N ILE A 727 -13.48 38.13 -1.89
CA ILE A 727 -13.37 38.19 -3.36
C ILE A 727 -14.17 37.02 -3.94
N GLU A 728 -15.31 37.31 -4.56
CA GLU A 728 -16.18 36.31 -5.19
C GLU A 728 -16.32 36.59 -6.70
N HIS A 729 -15.70 35.75 -7.55
CA HIS A 729 -15.82 35.88 -9.00
C HIS A 729 -15.68 34.54 -9.72
N SER A 730 -16.49 34.30 -10.77
CA SER A 730 -16.49 33.03 -11.51
C SER A 730 -15.15 32.70 -12.19
N LEU A 731 -14.38 33.73 -12.59
CA LEU A 731 -13.03 33.55 -13.15
C LEU A 731 -12.02 33.06 -12.09
N LEU A 732 -12.18 33.48 -10.83
CA LEU A 732 -11.32 33.06 -9.72
C LEU A 732 -11.53 31.57 -9.42
N THR A 733 -12.80 31.14 -9.30
CA THR A 733 -13.17 29.72 -9.16
C THR A 733 -12.58 28.87 -10.30
N LYS A 734 -12.64 29.35 -11.55
CA LYS A 734 -12.05 28.63 -12.71
C LYS A 734 -10.52 28.58 -12.65
N ALA A 735 -9.87 29.60 -12.13
CA ALA A 735 -8.42 29.63 -12.02
C ALA A 735 -7.91 28.70 -10.91
N ILE A 736 -8.64 28.62 -9.79
CA ILE A 736 -8.41 27.63 -8.72
C ILE A 736 -8.55 26.20 -9.26
N GLN A 737 -9.60 25.92 -10.04
CA GLN A 737 -9.78 24.61 -10.67
C GLN A 737 -8.62 24.23 -11.60
N LYS A 738 -8.01 25.20 -12.30
CA LYS A 738 -6.82 24.95 -13.12
C LYS A 738 -5.58 24.65 -12.27
N ALA A 739 -5.45 25.28 -11.10
CA ALA A 739 -4.37 24.99 -10.17
C ALA A 739 -4.52 23.55 -9.63
N GLN A 740 -5.71 23.16 -9.17
CA GLN A 740 -6.00 21.78 -8.74
C GLN A 740 -5.67 20.75 -9.83
N LYS A 741 -6.07 21.01 -11.09
CA LYS A 741 -5.76 20.11 -12.21
C LYS A 741 -4.25 19.88 -12.40
N ARG A 742 -3.42 20.92 -12.19
CA ARG A 742 -1.95 20.76 -12.27
C ARG A 742 -1.40 19.90 -11.13
N VAL A 743 -1.97 20.02 -9.94
CA VAL A 743 -1.61 19.18 -8.79
C VAL A 743 -1.99 17.72 -9.06
N GLU A 744 -3.18 17.49 -9.63
CA GLU A 744 -3.63 16.17 -10.07
C GLU A 744 -2.69 15.57 -11.13
N GLU A 745 -2.37 16.33 -12.20
CA GLU A 745 -1.43 15.90 -13.25
C GLU A 745 -0.02 15.60 -12.70
N TYR A 746 0.45 16.40 -11.73
CA TYR A 746 1.73 16.16 -11.05
C TYR A 746 1.71 14.87 -10.21
N ASN A 747 0.68 14.69 -9.38
CA ASN A 747 0.51 13.49 -8.56
C ASN A 747 0.33 12.23 -9.42
N PHE A 748 -0.38 12.33 -10.54
CA PHE A 748 -0.50 11.26 -11.53
C PHE A 748 0.87 10.88 -12.10
N GLY A 749 1.72 11.86 -12.44
CA GLY A 749 3.09 11.61 -12.88
C GLY A 749 3.91 10.80 -11.86
N ILE A 750 3.82 11.12 -10.58
CA ILE A 750 4.49 10.37 -9.50
C ILE A 750 3.98 8.93 -9.44
N ARG A 751 2.66 8.72 -9.47
CA ARG A 751 2.06 7.37 -9.43
C ARG A 751 2.44 6.55 -10.65
N LYS A 752 2.40 7.14 -11.84
CA LYS A 752 2.80 6.49 -13.08
C LYS A 752 4.24 6.01 -13.01
N HIS A 753 5.17 6.86 -12.56
CA HIS A 753 6.55 6.45 -12.37
C HIS A 753 6.68 5.31 -11.35
N LEU A 754 5.99 5.39 -10.21
CA LEU A 754 6.02 4.34 -9.19
C LEU A 754 5.63 2.96 -9.76
N ILE A 755 4.60 2.92 -10.61
CA ILE A 755 4.14 1.70 -11.29
C ILE A 755 5.17 1.20 -12.31
N GLU A 756 5.76 2.10 -13.11
CA GLU A 756 6.76 1.72 -14.11
C GLU A 756 7.97 0.99 -13.49
N TYR A 757 8.39 1.40 -12.29
CA TYR A 757 9.42 0.70 -11.52
C TYR A 757 8.92 -0.62 -10.92
N ASP A 758 7.70 -0.63 -10.35
CA ASP A 758 7.14 -1.86 -9.75
C ASP A 758 6.82 -2.92 -10.79
N ASP A 759 6.45 -2.57 -12.03
CA ASP A 759 6.18 -3.51 -13.12
C ASP A 759 7.40 -4.37 -13.47
N VAL A 760 8.62 -3.82 -13.30
CA VAL A 760 9.86 -4.59 -13.45
C VAL A 760 9.97 -5.64 -12.35
N VAL A 761 9.73 -5.23 -11.10
CA VAL A 761 9.78 -6.12 -9.93
C VAL A 761 8.63 -7.13 -9.96
N ASN A 762 7.48 -6.77 -10.50
CA ASN A 762 6.31 -7.64 -10.60
C ASN A 762 6.56 -8.84 -11.52
N ARG A 763 7.21 -8.63 -12.66
CA ARG A 763 7.61 -9.75 -13.53
C ARG A 763 8.59 -10.71 -12.85
N GLN A 764 9.54 -10.16 -12.10
CA GLN A 764 10.47 -10.97 -11.30
C GLN A 764 9.72 -11.74 -10.21
N ARG A 765 8.74 -11.10 -9.58
CA ARG A 765 7.89 -11.67 -8.54
C ARG A 765 7.05 -12.83 -9.06
N GLU A 766 6.43 -12.71 -10.23
CA GLU A 766 5.65 -13.78 -10.87
C GLU A 766 6.50 -15.05 -11.00
N VAL A 767 7.70 -14.95 -11.58
CA VAL A 767 8.63 -16.08 -11.72
C VAL A 767 8.99 -16.70 -10.37
N ILE A 768 9.32 -15.88 -9.37
CA ILE A 768 9.69 -16.36 -8.04
C ILE A 768 8.49 -17.01 -7.32
N TYR A 769 7.30 -16.44 -7.42
CA TYR A 769 6.10 -16.94 -6.75
C TYR A 769 5.60 -18.22 -7.39
N ASP A 770 5.66 -18.35 -8.71
CA ASP A 770 5.32 -19.58 -9.43
C ASP A 770 6.27 -20.72 -9.04
N ARG A 771 7.59 -20.47 -9.07
CA ARG A 771 8.60 -21.44 -8.63
C ARG A 771 8.42 -21.85 -7.17
N ARG A 772 8.10 -20.88 -6.32
CA ARG A 772 7.81 -21.13 -4.91
C ARG A 772 6.53 -21.95 -4.71
N LEU A 773 5.50 -21.71 -5.52
CA LEU A 773 4.25 -22.46 -5.48
C LEU A 773 4.46 -23.91 -5.92
N GLN A 774 5.23 -24.15 -6.99
CA GLN A 774 5.64 -25.49 -7.43
C GLN A 774 6.40 -26.24 -6.32
N ALA A 775 7.35 -25.58 -5.67
CA ALA A 775 8.03 -26.16 -4.51
C ALA A 775 7.07 -26.43 -3.33
N LEU A 776 6.01 -25.63 -3.18
CA LEU A 776 5.02 -25.79 -2.12
C LEU A 776 4.06 -26.95 -2.37
N THR A 777 3.64 -27.19 -3.62
CA THR A 777 2.82 -28.34 -4.02
C THR A 777 3.63 -29.63 -4.04
N GLY A 778 4.92 -29.54 -4.41
CA GLY A 778 5.80 -30.69 -4.56
C GLY A 778 5.63 -31.45 -5.87
N GLU A 779 4.83 -30.91 -6.79
CA GLU A 779 4.66 -31.43 -8.15
C GLU A 779 5.94 -31.17 -8.95
N GLU A 780 6.47 -32.21 -9.62
CA GLU A 780 7.68 -32.15 -10.47
C GLU A 780 8.97 -31.62 -9.81
N LEU A 781 8.94 -31.33 -8.50
CA LEU A 781 10.05 -30.72 -7.75
C LEU A 781 11.35 -31.55 -7.82
N SER A 782 11.23 -32.87 -7.79
CA SER A 782 12.39 -33.75 -7.88
C SER A 782 13.09 -33.66 -9.24
N GLU A 783 12.35 -33.46 -10.32
CA GLU A 783 12.91 -33.29 -11.67
C GLU A 783 13.59 -31.92 -11.79
N GLU A 784 12.97 -30.87 -11.27
CA GLU A 784 13.55 -29.53 -11.22
C GLU A 784 14.90 -29.53 -10.45
N VAL A 785 14.97 -30.22 -9.30
CA VAL A 785 16.21 -30.35 -8.52
C VAL A 785 17.30 -31.11 -9.29
N ILE A 786 16.93 -32.14 -10.06
CA ILE A 786 17.88 -32.87 -10.90
C ILE A 786 18.46 -31.96 -11.99
N ASP A 787 17.61 -31.17 -12.63
CA ASP A 787 18.04 -30.22 -13.66
C ASP A 787 18.94 -29.13 -13.07
N MET A 788 18.59 -28.60 -11.89
CA MET A 788 19.45 -27.67 -11.14
C MET A 788 20.82 -28.30 -10.84
N ILE A 789 20.87 -29.55 -10.35
CA ILE A 789 22.14 -30.23 -10.04
C ILE A 789 23.00 -30.33 -11.30
N ARG A 790 22.42 -30.74 -12.43
CA ARG A 790 23.16 -30.87 -13.69
C ARG A 790 23.69 -29.52 -14.18
N ALA A 791 22.82 -28.51 -14.22
CA ALA A 791 23.18 -27.17 -14.69
C ALA A 791 24.26 -26.53 -13.82
N VAL A 792 24.09 -26.54 -12.49
CA VAL A 792 25.06 -25.96 -11.54
C VAL A 792 26.38 -26.70 -11.60
N SER A 793 26.37 -28.05 -11.63
CA SER A 793 27.60 -28.84 -11.68
C SER A 793 28.39 -28.61 -12.96
N SER A 794 27.72 -28.50 -14.11
CA SER A 794 28.37 -28.16 -15.38
C SER A 794 28.92 -26.73 -15.38
N HIS A 795 28.15 -25.77 -14.86
CA HIS A 795 28.55 -24.36 -14.84
C HIS A 795 29.78 -24.10 -13.97
N VAL A 796 29.89 -24.71 -12.78
CA VAL A 796 31.06 -24.50 -11.91
C VAL A 796 32.35 -25.13 -12.43
N LEU A 797 32.24 -26.00 -13.44
CA LEU A 797 33.37 -26.64 -14.10
C LEU A 797 33.89 -25.83 -15.30
N ILE A 798 33.17 -24.82 -15.80
CA ILE A 798 33.59 -24.01 -16.97
C ILE A 798 35.00 -23.43 -16.79
N ASP A 799 35.30 -22.90 -15.61
CA ASP A 799 36.61 -22.32 -15.29
C ASP A 799 37.75 -23.35 -15.21
N ALA A 800 37.42 -24.62 -14.93
CA ALA A 800 38.40 -25.70 -14.77
C ALA A 800 38.55 -26.54 -16.05
N ILE A 801 37.50 -26.58 -16.87
CA ILE A 801 37.34 -27.34 -18.11
C ILE A 801 36.72 -26.37 -19.13
N ALA A 802 37.57 -25.57 -19.79
CA ALA A 802 37.14 -24.55 -20.73
C ALA A 802 36.97 -25.13 -22.14
N ASP A 803 36.02 -24.59 -22.91
CA ASP A 803 35.64 -25.13 -24.24
C ASP A 803 36.79 -25.15 -25.24
N ASP A 804 37.74 -24.21 -25.13
CA ASP A 804 38.85 -24.02 -26.07
C ASP A 804 40.16 -24.71 -25.61
N THR A 805 40.10 -25.65 -24.67
CA THR A 805 41.31 -26.28 -24.07
C THR A 805 41.34 -27.80 -24.25
N GLU A 806 42.53 -28.36 -24.50
CA GLU A 806 42.74 -29.81 -24.58
C GLU A 806 42.70 -30.46 -23.19
N SER A 807 42.44 -31.76 -23.12
CA SER A 807 42.25 -32.49 -21.85
C SER A 807 43.48 -32.47 -20.93
N GLU A 808 44.68 -32.24 -21.48
CA GLU A 808 45.92 -32.08 -20.71
C GLU A 808 46.03 -30.71 -20.00
N ASP A 809 45.33 -29.69 -20.50
CA ASP A 809 45.33 -28.32 -19.95
C ASP A 809 44.24 -28.10 -18.88
N TRP A 810 43.33 -29.07 -18.71
CA TRP A 810 42.27 -28.99 -17.72
C TRP A 810 42.80 -29.08 -16.29
N ASN A 811 42.26 -28.22 -15.41
CA ASN A 811 42.72 -28.16 -14.03
C ASN A 811 41.90 -29.09 -13.14
N GLN A 812 42.37 -30.33 -13.00
CA GLN A 812 41.70 -31.35 -12.17
C GLN A 812 41.53 -30.93 -10.71
N GLU A 813 42.54 -30.30 -10.10
CA GLU A 813 42.47 -29.87 -8.70
C GLU A 813 41.37 -28.82 -8.49
N ARG A 814 41.27 -27.85 -9.41
CA ARG A 814 40.22 -26.82 -9.40
C ARG A 814 38.84 -27.44 -9.62
N ALA A 815 38.70 -28.37 -10.57
CA ALA A 815 37.44 -29.08 -10.81
C ALA A 815 36.97 -29.86 -9.55
N GLN A 816 37.89 -30.58 -8.89
CA GLN A 816 37.60 -31.31 -7.65
C GLN A 816 37.22 -30.38 -6.49
N LEU A 817 37.89 -29.23 -6.37
CA LEU A 817 37.56 -28.20 -5.38
C LEU A 817 36.17 -27.62 -5.63
N SER A 818 35.86 -27.19 -6.86
CA SER A 818 34.56 -26.61 -7.22
C SER A 818 33.39 -27.57 -6.93
N LEU A 819 33.50 -28.84 -7.36
CA LEU A 819 32.47 -29.85 -7.06
C LEU A 819 32.40 -30.18 -5.57
N GLY A 820 33.54 -30.12 -4.86
CA GLY A 820 33.63 -30.33 -3.42
C GLY A 820 32.94 -29.26 -2.60
N GLU A 821 33.04 -27.98 -3.00
CA GLU A 821 32.39 -26.86 -2.31
C GLU A 821 30.86 -26.94 -2.36
N ILE A 822 30.33 -27.45 -3.47
CA ILE A 822 28.89 -27.57 -3.71
C ILE A 822 28.35 -28.85 -3.04
N SER A 823 28.98 -30.00 -3.28
CA SER A 823 28.48 -31.29 -2.79
C SER A 823 28.84 -31.60 -1.33
N GLY A 824 29.88 -30.95 -0.79
CA GLY A 824 30.49 -31.32 0.48
C GLY A 824 31.28 -32.64 0.44
N THR A 825 31.53 -33.18 -0.76
CA THR A 825 32.18 -34.48 -0.99
C THR A 825 33.25 -34.37 -2.08
N ARG A 826 34.33 -35.13 -1.99
CA ARG A 826 35.35 -35.19 -3.06
C ARG A 826 34.97 -36.24 -4.10
N PHE A 827 35.09 -35.87 -5.37
CA PHE A 827 34.90 -36.78 -6.50
C PHE A 827 36.24 -37.10 -7.16
N ASP A 828 36.42 -38.35 -7.56
CA ASP A 828 37.60 -38.77 -8.31
C ASP A 828 37.38 -38.54 -9.81
N LEU A 829 38.04 -37.52 -10.36
CA LEU A 829 37.89 -37.10 -11.76
C LEU A 829 39.02 -37.63 -12.64
N SER A 830 39.93 -38.45 -12.10
CA SER A 830 41.15 -38.86 -12.83
C SER A 830 40.85 -39.62 -14.12
N GLY A 831 39.75 -40.39 -14.15
CA GLY A 831 39.33 -41.16 -15.34
C GLY A 831 38.73 -40.31 -16.47
N LEU A 832 38.26 -39.10 -16.17
CA LEU A 832 37.68 -38.16 -17.14
C LEU A 832 38.76 -37.31 -17.83
N MET A 833 39.90 -37.13 -17.17
CA MET A 833 41.01 -36.27 -17.65
C MET A 833 42.00 -37.01 -18.57
N SER A 834 41.80 -38.30 -18.82
CA SER A 834 42.75 -39.16 -19.56
C SER A 834 42.23 -39.64 -20.93
N GLY A 835 41.08 -39.14 -21.40
CA GLY A 835 40.44 -39.57 -22.65
C GLY A 835 40.42 -38.48 -23.74
N GLU A 836 40.21 -38.89 -25.00
CA GLU A 836 39.83 -38.00 -26.12
C GLU A 836 38.35 -37.63 -26.02
N ILE A 837 37.97 -36.93 -24.95
CA ILE A 837 36.59 -36.44 -24.76
C ILE A 837 36.55 -34.92 -24.88
N SER A 838 35.44 -34.39 -25.39
CA SER A 838 35.25 -32.94 -25.46
C SER A 838 35.03 -32.32 -24.07
N ALA A 839 35.28 -31.02 -23.93
CA ALA A 839 35.05 -30.28 -22.68
C ALA A 839 33.60 -30.41 -22.18
N ASP A 840 32.63 -30.31 -23.08
CA ASP A 840 31.20 -30.50 -22.76
C ASP A 840 30.89 -31.92 -22.29
N GLU A 841 31.44 -32.94 -22.95
CA GLU A 841 31.26 -34.35 -22.53
C GLU A 841 31.89 -34.61 -21.16
N ALA A 842 33.07 -34.03 -20.89
CA ALA A 842 33.72 -34.14 -19.59
C ALA A 842 32.92 -33.47 -18.47
N ARG A 843 32.39 -32.25 -18.71
CA ARG A 843 31.54 -31.52 -17.76
C ARG A 843 30.23 -32.27 -17.49
N ASN A 844 29.60 -32.82 -18.52
CA ASN A 844 28.37 -33.61 -18.38
C ASN A 844 28.62 -34.92 -17.63
N ALA A 845 29.71 -35.63 -17.93
CA ALA A 845 30.05 -36.86 -17.21
C ALA A 845 30.37 -36.59 -15.72
N ALA A 846 31.08 -35.50 -15.42
CA ALA A 846 31.29 -35.08 -14.03
C ALA A 846 29.98 -34.69 -13.33
N ALA A 847 29.05 -34.02 -14.02
CA ALA A 847 27.72 -33.72 -13.49
C ALA A 847 26.89 -34.99 -13.24
N ASP A 848 26.99 -36.00 -14.11
CA ASP A 848 26.32 -37.29 -13.93
C ASP A 848 26.88 -38.04 -12.70
N MET A 849 28.18 -37.94 -12.39
CA MET A 849 28.73 -38.47 -11.13
C MET A 849 28.13 -37.80 -9.89
N VAL A 850 27.84 -36.50 -9.94
CA VAL A 850 27.16 -35.78 -8.85
C VAL A 850 25.71 -36.24 -8.74
N LEU A 851 25.04 -36.48 -9.87
CA LEU A 851 23.68 -37.03 -9.90
C LEU A 851 23.61 -38.45 -9.33
N GLU A 852 24.57 -39.32 -9.65
CA GLU A 852 24.68 -40.65 -9.04
C GLU A 852 24.80 -40.58 -7.52
N TYR A 853 25.63 -39.66 -7.01
CA TYR A 853 25.72 -39.40 -5.57
C TYR A 853 24.38 -38.94 -4.98
N TYR A 854 23.66 -38.07 -5.68
CA TYR A 854 22.33 -37.62 -5.26
C TYR A 854 21.31 -38.76 -5.22
N TYR A 855 21.26 -39.62 -6.23
CA TYR A 855 20.37 -40.79 -6.25
C TYR A 855 20.69 -41.77 -5.12
N MET A 856 21.97 -42.06 -4.88
CA MET A 856 22.40 -42.91 -3.76
C MET A 856 21.97 -42.29 -2.41
N LYS A 857 22.07 -40.97 -2.28
CA LYS A 857 21.60 -40.27 -1.08
C LYS A 857 20.09 -40.35 -0.91
N LYS A 858 19.32 -40.16 -1.99
CA LYS A 858 17.86 -40.26 -2.01
C LYS A 858 17.39 -41.66 -1.59
N GLU A 859 18.06 -42.70 -2.06
CA GLU A 859 17.79 -44.09 -1.66
C GLU A 859 18.05 -44.33 -0.16
N LYS A 860 19.15 -43.79 0.38
CA LYS A 860 19.49 -43.95 1.81
C LYS A 860 18.58 -43.17 2.76
N ILE A 861 18.11 -41.98 2.37
CA ILE A 861 17.25 -41.12 3.19
C ILE A 861 15.79 -41.58 3.12
N GLY A 862 15.38 -42.17 2.00
CA GLY A 862 14.00 -42.53 1.72
C GLY A 862 13.24 -41.40 1.02
N GLN A 863 12.22 -41.77 0.23
CA GLN A 863 11.54 -40.88 -0.70
C GLN A 863 10.83 -39.70 -0.01
N GLU A 864 10.14 -39.94 1.10
CA GLU A 864 9.36 -38.91 1.83
C GLU A 864 10.27 -37.83 2.44
N LEU A 865 11.33 -38.24 3.14
CA LEU A 865 12.30 -37.33 3.74
C LEU A 865 13.16 -36.62 2.68
N SER A 866 13.44 -37.25 1.54
CA SER A 866 14.10 -36.59 0.41
C SER A 866 13.24 -35.46 -0.13
N LEU A 867 11.96 -35.71 -0.36
CA LEU A 867 11.03 -34.69 -0.86
C LEU A 867 10.88 -33.53 0.14
N GLU A 868 10.80 -33.82 1.44
CA GLU A 868 10.76 -32.78 2.48
C GLU A 868 12.05 -31.94 2.50
N LEU A 869 13.22 -32.59 2.33
CA LEU A 869 14.51 -31.91 2.24
C LEU A 869 14.61 -31.04 0.98
N GLU A 870 14.22 -31.57 -0.19
CA GLU A 870 14.15 -30.86 -1.46
C GLU A 870 13.28 -29.61 -1.31
N LYS A 871 12.04 -29.79 -0.84
CA LYS A 871 11.08 -28.72 -0.57
C LYS A 871 11.62 -27.64 0.36
N ARG A 872 12.15 -28.06 1.50
CA ARG A 872 12.71 -27.14 2.51
C ARG A 872 13.91 -26.37 1.97
N SER A 873 14.76 -27.02 1.17
CA SER A 873 15.96 -26.41 0.61
C SER A 873 15.60 -25.39 -0.47
N VAL A 874 14.67 -25.72 -1.37
CA VAL A 874 14.17 -24.80 -2.41
C VAL A 874 13.48 -23.60 -1.78
N LEU A 875 12.47 -23.81 -0.92
CA LEU A 875 11.74 -22.72 -0.28
C LEU A 875 12.64 -21.82 0.56
N GLY A 876 13.51 -22.40 1.39
CA GLY A 876 14.42 -21.64 2.25
C GLY A 876 15.46 -20.83 1.47
N SER A 877 15.94 -21.35 0.34
CA SER A 877 16.89 -20.67 -0.53
C SER A 877 16.22 -19.52 -1.29
N ILE A 878 15.04 -19.77 -1.88
CA ILE A 878 14.24 -18.73 -2.54
C ILE A 878 13.94 -17.59 -1.56
N ASP A 879 13.36 -17.90 -0.39
CA ASP A 879 12.93 -16.89 0.58
C ASP A 879 14.11 -16.03 1.08
N SER A 880 15.29 -16.64 1.31
CA SER A 880 16.46 -15.90 1.77
C SER A 880 17.04 -15.00 0.69
N MET A 881 17.23 -15.52 -0.53
CA MET A 881 17.85 -14.78 -1.62
C MET A 881 16.91 -13.71 -2.19
N TRP A 882 15.61 -13.99 -2.30
CA TRP A 882 14.61 -13.02 -2.72
C TRP A 882 14.55 -11.81 -1.78
N ARG A 883 14.65 -12.04 -0.46
CA ARG A 883 14.70 -10.95 0.53
C ARG A 883 15.94 -10.07 0.33
N GLU A 884 17.10 -10.64 0.07
CA GLU A 884 18.33 -9.89 -0.23
C GLU A 884 18.18 -9.10 -1.54
N HIS A 885 17.57 -9.70 -2.56
CA HIS A 885 17.27 -9.04 -3.83
C HIS A 885 16.35 -7.84 -3.66
N LEU A 886 15.25 -7.98 -2.92
CA LEU A 886 14.32 -6.86 -2.65
C LEU A 886 15.03 -5.69 -1.98
N TYR A 887 15.99 -5.96 -1.08
CA TYR A 887 16.80 -4.93 -0.45
C TYR A 887 17.75 -4.24 -1.46
N GLY A 888 18.40 -5.02 -2.33
CA GLY A 888 19.23 -4.49 -3.42
C GLY A 888 18.44 -3.62 -4.41
N ILE A 889 17.22 -4.03 -4.76
CA ILE A 889 16.33 -3.29 -5.65
C ILE A 889 15.90 -1.95 -5.02
N ASP A 890 15.61 -1.92 -3.73
CA ASP A 890 15.24 -0.68 -3.03
C ASP A 890 16.39 0.33 -3.04
N HIS A 891 17.62 -0.14 -2.80
CA HIS A 891 18.84 0.67 -2.90
C HIS A 891 19.04 1.19 -4.32
N LEU A 892 18.90 0.32 -5.33
CA LEU A 892 19.01 0.70 -6.73
C LEU A 892 18.01 1.81 -7.10
N LYS A 893 16.75 1.68 -6.65
CA LYS A 893 15.70 2.66 -6.91
C LYS A 893 16.01 4.03 -6.30
N SER A 894 16.62 4.07 -5.11
CA SER A 894 17.02 5.32 -4.47
C SER A 894 18.19 6.02 -5.20
N GLY A 895 19.15 5.24 -5.70
CA GLY A 895 20.38 5.75 -6.33
C GLY A 895 20.26 6.09 -7.82
N ILE A 896 19.31 5.49 -8.56
CA ILE A 896 19.22 5.63 -10.01
C ILE A 896 18.90 7.04 -10.49
N ASN A 897 18.20 7.84 -9.67
CA ASN A 897 17.86 9.23 -10.00
C ASN A 897 19.10 10.12 -10.18
N LEU A 898 20.22 9.77 -9.54
CA LEU A 898 21.50 10.49 -9.70
C LEU A 898 22.14 10.26 -11.08
N ARG A 899 21.70 9.24 -11.83
CA ARG A 899 22.20 8.97 -13.20
C ARG A 899 21.49 9.80 -14.27
N ALA A 900 20.35 10.42 -13.95
CA ALA A 900 19.67 11.36 -14.84
C ALA A 900 20.57 12.55 -15.26
N TYR A 901 21.57 12.89 -14.43
CA TYR A 901 22.58 13.91 -14.73
C TYR A 901 23.43 13.58 -15.97
N ALA A 902 23.52 12.30 -16.37
CA ALA A 902 24.26 11.84 -17.54
C ALA A 902 23.42 11.76 -18.84
N GLN A 903 22.24 12.39 -18.88
CA GLN A 903 21.31 12.39 -20.03
C GLN A 903 20.82 11.00 -20.47
N ARG A 904 20.88 10.00 -19.59
CA ARG A 904 20.29 8.68 -19.81
C ARG A 904 18.95 8.57 -19.09
N ASP A 905 18.02 7.81 -19.65
CA ASP A 905 16.72 7.55 -19.03
C ASP A 905 16.90 6.64 -17.79
N PRO A 906 16.59 7.11 -16.57
CA PRO A 906 16.76 6.32 -15.35
C PRO A 906 15.96 5.01 -15.35
N LEU A 907 14.79 4.97 -15.98
CA LEU A 907 13.96 3.77 -16.01
C LEU A 907 14.59 2.66 -16.86
N VAL A 908 15.26 3.02 -17.95
CA VAL A 908 15.94 2.06 -18.84
C VAL A 908 17.17 1.48 -18.14
N GLU A 909 17.96 2.31 -17.48
CA GLU A 909 19.12 1.85 -16.70
C GLU A 909 18.67 0.98 -15.51
N PHE A 910 17.62 1.40 -14.80
CA PHE A 910 17.01 0.59 -13.75
C PHE A 910 16.59 -0.79 -14.26
N LYS A 911 15.88 -0.88 -15.40
CA LYS A 911 15.47 -2.15 -16.00
C LYS A 911 16.67 -3.06 -16.31
N LYS A 912 17.73 -2.50 -16.86
CA LYS A 912 18.94 -3.25 -17.21
C LYS A 912 19.65 -3.80 -15.98
N GLU A 913 19.87 -2.96 -14.97
CA GLU A 913 20.53 -3.39 -13.72
C GLU A 913 19.66 -4.34 -12.90
N ALA A 914 18.37 -4.04 -12.77
CA ALA A 914 17.43 -4.91 -12.06
C ALA A 914 17.32 -6.29 -12.73
N PHE A 915 17.43 -6.37 -14.06
CA PHE A 915 17.48 -7.65 -14.78
C PHE A 915 18.78 -8.41 -14.49
N GLY A 916 19.94 -7.74 -14.55
CA GLY A 916 21.22 -8.37 -14.21
C GLY A 916 21.27 -8.89 -12.77
N LEU A 917 20.76 -8.11 -11.80
CA LEU A 917 20.62 -8.55 -10.41
C LEU A 917 19.67 -9.76 -10.28
N PHE A 918 18.65 -9.85 -11.12
CA PHE A 918 17.70 -10.96 -11.11
C PHE A 918 18.25 -12.24 -11.73
N GLU A 919 19.03 -12.15 -12.82
CA GLU A 919 19.75 -13.32 -13.35
C GLU A 919 20.74 -13.87 -12.32
N GLU A 920 21.48 -12.98 -11.65
CA GLU A 920 22.40 -13.36 -10.59
C GLU A 920 21.66 -13.98 -9.39
N LEU A 921 20.46 -13.47 -9.05
CA LEU A 921 19.60 -14.05 -8.03
C LEU A 921 19.24 -15.50 -8.35
N LEU A 922 18.78 -15.79 -9.57
CA LEU A 922 18.36 -17.14 -9.96
C LEU A 922 19.53 -18.13 -9.87
N ASP A 923 20.70 -17.76 -10.38
CA ASP A 923 21.92 -18.56 -10.28
C ASP A 923 22.33 -18.80 -8.81
N ARG A 924 22.25 -17.77 -7.96
CA ARG A 924 22.51 -17.90 -6.52
C ARG A 924 21.52 -18.83 -5.81
N ILE A 925 20.24 -18.77 -6.18
CA ILE A 925 19.22 -19.69 -5.66
C ILE A 925 19.59 -21.12 -6.02
N ASP A 926 19.84 -21.41 -7.30
CA ASP A 926 20.13 -22.77 -7.78
C ASP A 926 21.38 -23.34 -7.09
N LYS A 927 22.47 -22.56 -7.02
CA LYS A 927 23.69 -22.94 -6.30
C LYS A 927 23.44 -23.25 -4.83
N LEU A 928 22.63 -22.43 -4.16
CA LEU A 928 22.32 -22.63 -2.74
C LEU A 928 21.43 -23.87 -2.53
N VAL A 929 20.45 -24.10 -3.40
CA VAL A 929 19.59 -25.30 -3.37
C VAL A 929 20.43 -26.55 -3.56
N VAL A 930 21.22 -26.62 -4.64
CA VAL A 930 22.08 -27.77 -4.93
C VAL A 930 23.03 -28.03 -3.76
N ARG A 931 23.64 -26.99 -3.21
CA ARG A 931 24.51 -27.12 -2.04
C ARG A 931 23.78 -27.70 -0.84
N GLN A 932 22.60 -27.18 -0.51
CA GLN A 932 21.81 -27.67 0.64
C GLN A 932 21.35 -29.11 0.43
N VAL A 933 20.81 -29.42 -0.76
CA VAL A 933 20.31 -30.74 -1.12
C VAL A 933 21.43 -31.78 -1.11
N LEU A 934 22.65 -31.45 -1.55
CA LEU A 934 23.77 -32.40 -1.56
C LEU A 934 24.45 -32.52 -0.19
N SER A 935 24.67 -31.41 0.52
CA SER A 935 25.47 -31.40 1.77
C SER A 935 24.68 -31.72 3.05
N LEU A 936 23.37 -31.45 3.11
CA LEU A 936 22.58 -31.66 4.33
C LEU A 936 22.19 -33.13 4.50
N TRP A 937 22.58 -33.76 5.61
CA TRP A 937 22.19 -35.12 5.95
C TRP A 937 21.30 -35.15 7.20
N PRO A 938 20.22 -35.96 7.23
CA PRO A 938 19.48 -36.21 8.45
C PRO A 938 20.40 -36.78 9.55
N ALA A 939 20.19 -36.36 10.80
CA ALA A 939 21.07 -36.72 11.92
C ALA A 939 21.28 -38.23 12.11
N ASN A 940 20.32 -39.05 11.67
CA ASN A 940 20.31 -40.51 11.84
C ASN A 940 20.82 -41.29 10.60
N ALA A 941 21.17 -40.61 9.49
CA ALA A 941 21.45 -41.24 8.20
C ALA A 941 22.94 -41.32 7.82
N ARG A 942 23.86 -40.94 8.72
CA ARG A 942 25.31 -40.87 8.44
C ARG A 942 26.07 -42.20 8.54
N THR A 943 25.46 -43.26 9.03
CA THR A 943 26.12 -44.58 9.21
C THR A 943 26.07 -45.41 7.93
N GLY A 944 27.24 -45.78 7.36
CA GLY A 944 27.36 -46.72 6.23
C GLY A 944 27.68 -46.10 4.86
N LEU A 945 28.46 -45.01 4.78
CA LEU A 945 29.05 -44.53 3.52
C LEU A 945 30.24 -45.42 3.10
N PRO A 946 30.41 -45.75 1.80
CA PRO A 946 31.56 -46.54 1.33
C PRO A 946 32.87 -45.74 1.42
N GLU A 947 34.00 -46.43 1.63
CA GLU A 947 35.31 -45.83 1.96
C GLU A 947 35.87 -44.85 0.92
N ASN A 948 35.38 -44.91 -0.33
CA ASN A 948 35.76 -44.03 -1.43
C ASN A 948 35.06 -42.65 -1.40
N LEU A 949 34.09 -42.43 -0.51
CA LEU A 949 33.39 -41.16 -0.31
C LEU A 949 33.75 -40.59 1.07
N GLN A 950 34.98 -40.07 1.21
CA GLN A 950 35.42 -39.41 2.44
C GLN A 950 34.80 -38.02 2.55
N VAL A 951 33.75 -37.91 3.37
CA VAL A 951 33.12 -36.63 3.74
C VAL A 951 34.09 -35.84 4.62
N SER A 952 34.57 -34.70 4.11
CA SER A 952 35.47 -33.82 4.85
C SER A 952 34.68 -33.07 5.93
N GLY A 953 35.01 -33.33 7.19
CA GLY A 953 34.33 -32.74 8.34
C GLY A 953 34.63 -31.26 8.54
N ASN A 954 33.65 -30.41 8.27
CA ASN A 954 33.12 -29.36 9.17
C ASN A 954 32.06 -28.56 8.40
N ALA A 955 30.82 -29.06 8.38
CA ALA A 955 29.70 -28.21 8.01
C ALA A 955 29.52 -27.14 9.09
N MET A 956 29.98 -25.91 8.82
CA MET A 956 29.48 -24.73 9.53
C MET A 956 27.96 -24.76 9.41
N HIS A 957 27.26 -24.86 10.55
CA HIS A 957 25.83 -24.62 10.61
C HIS A 957 25.55 -23.24 9.99
N PRO A 958 24.78 -23.13 8.89
CA PRO A 958 24.11 -21.89 8.59
C PRO A 958 23.17 -21.66 9.77
N SER A 959 23.34 -20.53 10.46
CA SER A 959 22.52 -20.17 11.60
C SER A 959 21.04 -20.34 11.25
N SER A 960 20.35 -21.19 11.98
CA SER A 960 18.91 -21.43 11.85
C SER A 960 18.15 -20.15 12.19
N ALA A 961 17.93 -19.29 11.20
CA ALA A 961 16.96 -18.22 11.23
C ALA A 961 15.65 -18.74 10.63
N LEU A 962 14.98 -19.63 11.36
CA LEU A 962 13.54 -19.84 11.18
C LEU A 962 12.80 -18.70 11.91
N PRO A 963 11.70 -18.17 11.37
CA PRO A 963 10.94 -17.12 12.02
C PRO A 963 10.22 -17.68 13.25
N ALA A 964 10.47 -17.09 14.42
CA ALA A 964 9.62 -17.24 15.61
C ALA A 964 8.30 -16.45 15.49
N ALA A 965 7.75 -16.30 14.27
CA ALA A 965 6.57 -15.49 14.01
C ALA A 965 5.26 -16.28 14.12
N ALA A 966 5.26 -17.60 13.92
CA ALA A 966 4.04 -18.42 14.01
C ALA A 966 3.63 -18.76 15.46
N SER A 967 4.51 -18.57 16.45
CA SER A 967 4.23 -18.87 17.87
C SER A 967 3.88 -17.65 18.71
N ALA A 968 4.05 -16.43 18.19
CA ALA A 968 3.80 -15.20 18.97
C ALA A 968 2.31 -14.81 19.01
N ALA A 969 1.49 -15.28 18.05
CA ALA A 969 0.05 -15.00 18.02
C ALA A 969 -0.76 -15.78 19.07
N ALA A 970 -0.24 -16.91 19.59
CA ALA A 970 -0.91 -17.70 20.63
C ALA A 970 -0.64 -17.20 22.07
N ALA A 971 0.24 -16.20 22.25
CA ALA A 971 0.65 -15.73 23.59
C ALA A 971 0.15 -14.32 23.95
N ALA A 972 -0.58 -13.63 23.06
CA ALA A 972 -0.99 -12.24 23.25
C ALA A 972 -2.39 -12.06 23.88
N GLY A 973 -2.94 -13.10 24.52
CA GLY A 973 -4.26 -13.12 25.16
C GLY A 973 -4.27 -13.08 26.70
N ARG A 974 -3.29 -12.47 27.37
CA ARG A 974 -3.34 -12.28 28.83
C ARG A 974 -3.15 -10.82 29.21
N GLU A 975 -4.16 -10.29 29.90
CA GLU A 975 -4.24 -8.93 30.43
C GLU A 975 -3.00 -8.49 31.24
N PRO A 976 -2.67 -7.19 31.24
CA PRO A 976 -1.55 -6.66 32.01
C PRO A 976 -1.92 -6.50 33.49
N GLN A 977 -1.44 -7.41 34.35
CA GLN A 977 -1.41 -7.16 35.79
C GLN A 977 -0.32 -6.12 36.15
N LYS A 978 -0.77 -5.09 36.88
CA LYS A 978 -0.02 -3.96 37.44
C LYS A 978 1.38 -4.34 37.96
N ARG A 979 2.40 -3.62 37.51
CA ARG A 979 3.72 -3.55 38.17
C ARG A 979 3.59 -2.80 39.50
N GLY A 980 3.81 -3.49 40.60
CA GLY A 980 3.99 -2.90 41.93
C GLY A 980 5.03 -3.66 42.75
N GLY A 981 6.03 -2.93 43.25
CA GLY A 981 6.76 -3.24 44.49
C GLY A 981 7.88 -4.29 44.43
N ARG A 982 9.06 -3.91 44.96
CA ARG A 982 10.19 -4.80 45.27
C ARG A 982 9.75 -6.05 46.05
N PRO A 983 10.38 -7.22 45.87
CA PRO A 983 10.00 -8.43 46.61
C PRO A 983 10.38 -8.29 48.10
N ALA A 984 9.36 -8.38 48.97
CA ALA A 984 9.56 -8.59 50.40
C ALA A 984 10.00 -10.04 50.65
N THR A 985 11.03 -10.19 51.49
CA THR A 985 11.57 -11.48 51.91
C THR A 985 10.52 -12.22 52.77
N VAL A 986 10.08 -13.40 52.34
CA VAL A 986 9.16 -14.24 53.12
C VAL A 986 9.95 -14.94 54.24
N THR A 987 9.77 -14.49 55.48
CA THR A 987 10.16 -15.23 56.68
C THR A 987 9.18 -16.39 56.89
N ARG A 988 9.70 -17.63 57.01
CA ARG A 988 8.90 -18.81 57.39
C ARG A 988 8.83 -18.90 58.91
N ASP A 989 7.63 -19.03 59.47
CA ASP A 989 7.40 -19.15 60.92
C ASP A 989 7.78 -20.52 61.52
N ASN A 990 8.19 -21.50 60.71
CA ASN A 990 8.62 -22.82 61.19
C ASN A 990 9.99 -23.21 60.62
N PRO A 991 10.87 -23.84 61.45
CA PRO A 991 12.18 -24.28 61.02
C PRO A 991 12.07 -25.33 59.91
N LYS A 992 12.99 -25.25 58.94
CA LYS A 992 13.05 -26.16 57.79
C LYS A 992 13.35 -27.57 58.28
N VAL A 993 12.38 -28.48 58.19
CA VAL A 993 12.56 -29.89 58.56
C VAL A 993 13.59 -30.54 57.64
N GLY A 994 14.67 -31.06 58.22
CA GLY A 994 15.74 -31.72 57.49
C GLY A 994 15.31 -33.07 56.94
N ARG A 995 15.90 -33.51 55.83
CA ARG A 995 15.60 -34.81 55.17
C ARG A 995 15.64 -36.02 56.12
N ASN A 996 16.44 -35.96 57.18
CA ASN A 996 16.61 -37.05 58.14
C ASN A 996 15.85 -36.84 59.47
N ASP A 997 15.11 -35.75 59.62
CA ASP A 997 14.33 -35.44 60.82
C ASP A 997 12.99 -36.18 60.82
N PRO A 998 12.34 -36.36 61.99
CA PRO A 998 11.02 -36.96 62.09
C PRO A 998 10.01 -36.19 61.23
N CYS A 999 9.20 -36.92 60.45
CA CYS A 999 8.24 -36.32 59.56
C CYS A 999 7.12 -35.62 60.37
N PRO A 1000 6.80 -34.34 60.08
CA PRO A 1000 5.82 -33.58 60.84
C PRO A 1000 4.38 -34.08 60.68
N CYS A 1001 4.11 -35.04 59.78
CA CYS A 1001 2.80 -35.71 59.68
C CYS A 1001 2.50 -36.70 60.83
N GLY A 1002 3.42 -36.86 61.80
CA GLY A 1002 3.22 -37.71 62.98
C GLY A 1002 3.45 -39.20 62.74
N SER A 1003 3.95 -39.60 61.58
CA SER A 1003 4.16 -41.01 61.21
C SER A 1003 5.33 -41.71 61.92
N GLY A 1004 6.13 -40.97 62.71
CA GLY A 1004 7.33 -41.48 63.40
C GLY A 1004 8.51 -41.84 62.49
N ARG A 1005 8.35 -41.72 61.16
CA ARG A 1005 9.39 -41.99 60.15
C ARG A 1005 10.15 -40.73 59.78
N LYS A 1006 11.37 -40.86 59.24
CA LYS A 1006 12.17 -39.72 58.73
C LYS A 1006 11.49 -39.08 57.51
N TYR A 1007 11.53 -37.75 57.39
CA TYR A 1007 10.81 -36.97 56.37
C TYR A 1007 11.04 -37.48 54.93
N LYS A 1008 12.28 -37.81 54.55
CA LYS A 1008 12.62 -38.36 53.23
C LYS A 1008 12.02 -39.72 52.88
N LYS A 1009 11.47 -40.45 53.86
CA LYS A 1009 10.82 -41.76 53.68
C LYS A 1009 9.30 -41.66 53.93
N CYS A 1010 8.75 -40.46 53.88
CA CYS A 1010 7.34 -40.18 54.13
C CYS A 1010 6.85 -39.04 53.21
N CYS A 1011 6.69 -37.82 53.72
CA CYS A 1011 6.15 -36.69 52.95
C CYS A 1011 7.20 -35.95 52.09
N GLY A 1012 8.43 -36.48 52.00
CA GLY A 1012 9.55 -35.90 51.27
C GLY A 1012 9.99 -36.70 50.05
N GLU A 1013 9.12 -37.56 49.51
CA GLU A 1013 9.26 -38.13 48.16
C GLU A 1013 8.80 -37.13 47.09
#